data_AF-A0A517MY15-F1
#
_entry.id   AF-A0A517MY15-F1
#
_cell.length_a   1.000
_cell.length_b   1.000
_cell.length_c   1.000
_cell.angle_alpha   90.00
_cell.angle_beta   90.00
_cell.angle_gamma   90.00
#
_symmetry.space_group_name_H-M   'P 1'
#
loop_
_entity.id
_entity.type
_entity.pdbx_description
1 polymer ?
#
loop_
_entity_poly.entity_id
_entity_poly.type
_entity_poly.pdbx_seq_one_letter_code
_entity_poly.pdbx_strand_id
1 'polypeptide(L)'
;MPQPNSGISSRVGRRLRVEALEDRRMLATHVVDSLLDNVDVDQFTTLREALDLANANPDADRIEFASSLFSGGPQTLELAIIGEDSTSNGNSALVISTNVEIVGPGDDLLTIDASPLDVTPDEHDGQGARIFHIAVSSSAPQDVSISGVTLTGSDSDKAGGAIRSSANLTLSNVSILENSATVGGGIYHRFGSLDLFSSTFRENTGGGVYVRDGNLMLSDVVVSSNTSKGESGAGVYLEGGDLTLMDSTITDNVLTPFVSGGGGAGAFARDSTVVVSGSTFSSNRISGLWGSRDSHGGGLRVVGSRSGLATRSLTIIDTQFLNNSVVNVATFQGGNGGGVHATNLDSIVLDSVTFSEGLSASGGGAFLEARAVTITDSVFEKNQAFVRDGLGGGLYVIANFFAIADSHFAENLAAANLRGGGGGLYYDAPDNVLGSEFDNGNAEVQVLRTSFVQNTAHVGGGAFIDVERVFESVAIDIVGSTFADNEISAMDFVTDGGGGGLGILGTDGLSSPGDSQLITLRDTKVIDNSAPNGALGGGIYYYSQAASNNPNLISVIDSTIARNSTTGSGGGIYALGRWIQIRDSLIDSNRAEAGGGALIGSDIYSPYPHLSHSIVTNNTATQYGGGILGITQLILEYSNVSHNKASEGGGLYSSYNLAVILNSTFAYNEATNGSGGAIHVDGLRLLQSTLTNNTASDQGGAISFPSSPDILQTIAHSTIVDNHAGNEGGAIYSPSPTSLPISHSILAGNTFGAGLPGDYLPDAAYSHSFIGHNSGVAGLTETGLISNDANGNYVGGDTGGAIDPLLEPLRHNGGPTPTHMPRVDSPVLDAGNIAFNPNDPDGIAWTDDALPFDQRGIPYGRVVDGNAPADVVIDIGAVELQAQPADFNDDAHVDGFDFLTWQVGFGTPNATKADGDADNDADVDAADLDAWHSGYGVAPNSPPAVATASSEAGQSLASSPSPSLAIAAVLADAVLETLNDRQANSQEPIAEAVFASYGEADKRVLSPFDFAEFDTEETNSKEAGTESVELVDALLENTFS
;
A
#
# COMPACT_ATOMS: atom_id res chain seq x y z
N MET A 1 15.24 15.32 17.69
CA MET A 1 15.09 15.83 19.07
C MET A 1 14.40 17.19 19.02
N PRO A 2 13.20 17.35 19.60
CA PRO A 2 12.51 18.63 19.69
C PRO A 2 12.67 19.24 21.09
N GLN A 3 12.93 20.54 21.15
CA GLN A 3 12.69 21.36 22.35
C GLN A 3 12.08 22.70 21.91
N PRO A 4 11.26 23.31 22.78
CA PRO A 4 9.88 23.63 22.43
C PRO A 4 9.57 25.10 22.68
N ASN A 5 8.87 25.73 21.76
CA ASN A 5 8.22 27.02 21.97
C ASN A 5 6.95 26.99 21.11
N SER A 6 5.76 27.32 21.58
CA SER A 6 5.36 27.94 22.84
C SER A 6 3.88 27.63 22.99
N GLY A 7 3.48 27.11 24.16
CA GLY A 7 2.11 26.77 24.45
C GLY A 7 1.17 27.96 24.23
N ILE A 8 0.32 27.86 23.22
CA ILE A 8 -1.01 28.46 23.28
C ILE A 8 -1.83 27.50 24.14
N SER A 9 -1.64 27.62 25.46
CA SER A 9 -2.73 27.32 26.38
C SER A 9 -3.90 28.15 25.90
N SER A 10 -4.90 27.50 25.31
CA SER A 10 -6.24 28.07 25.27
C SER A 10 -6.59 28.26 26.74
N ARG A 11 -6.35 29.47 27.23
CA ARG A 11 -6.87 29.94 28.49
C ARG A 11 -8.35 29.62 28.41
N VAL A 12 -8.79 28.63 29.18
CA VAL A 12 -10.14 28.59 29.70
C VAL A 12 -10.27 29.91 30.43
N GLY A 13 -10.72 30.93 29.69
CA GLY A 13 -11.19 32.15 30.27
C GLY A 13 -12.37 31.72 31.12
N ARG A 14 -12.13 31.49 32.41
CA ARG A 14 -13.14 31.73 33.42
C ARG A 14 -13.54 33.18 33.24
N ARG A 15 -14.47 33.44 32.31
CA ARG A 15 -15.38 34.55 32.44
C ARG A 15 -16.07 34.27 33.76
N LEU A 16 -15.67 34.99 34.80
CA LEU A 16 -16.54 35.27 35.92
C LEU A 16 -17.79 35.88 35.29
N ARG A 17 -18.80 35.05 35.01
CA ARG A 17 -20.17 35.53 34.87
C ARG A 17 -20.48 36.12 36.23
N VAL A 18 -20.53 37.45 36.26
CA VAL A 18 -21.31 38.13 37.28
C VAL A 18 -22.75 37.85 36.89
N GLU A 19 -23.30 36.74 37.36
CA GLU A 19 -24.74 36.52 37.34
C GLU A 19 -25.37 37.61 38.20
N ALA A 20 -26.37 38.30 37.67
CA ALA A 20 -27.23 39.12 38.52
C ALA A 20 -27.84 38.18 39.56
N LEU A 21 -28.02 38.65 40.80
CA LEU A 21 -28.69 37.90 41.88
C LEU A 21 -30.12 37.42 41.52
N GLU A 22 -30.62 37.82 40.35
CA GLU A 22 -31.96 37.58 39.80
C GLU A 22 -32.08 36.23 39.06
N ASP A 23 -30.97 35.57 38.73
CA ASP A 23 -30.95 34.22 38.11
C ASP A 23 -30.98 33.07 39.15
N ARG A 24 -30.94 33.40 40.45
CA ARG A 24 -31.17 32.42 41.53
C ARG A 24 -32.64 32.39 41.94
N ARG A 25 -33.52 31.99 41.02
CA ARG A 25 -34.88 31.61 41.40
C ARG A 25 -34.86 30.15 41.88
N MET A 26 -35.29 29.90 43.11
CA MET A 26 -35.56 28.53 43.55
C MET A 26 -36.72 28.00 42.70
N LEU A 27 -36.49 26.90 41.98
CA LEU A 27 -37.54 26.15 41.27
C LEU A 27 -38.63 25.79 42.28
N ALA A 28 -39.91 25.97 41.93
CA ALA A 28 -40.94 25.43 42.80
C ALA A 28 -40.83 23.90 42.76
N THR A 29 -40.72 23.27 43.94
CA THR A 29 -40.53 21.83 44.04
C THR A 29 -41.84 21.17 44.46
N HIS A 30 -42.33 20.27 43.61
CA HIS A 30 -43.49 19.43 43.87
C HIS A 30 -43.01 18.02 44.25
N VAL A 31 -43.46 17.51 45.40
CA VAL A 31 -43.04 16.20 45.91
C VAL A 31 -44.15 15.19 45.65
N VAL A 32 -43.86 14.14 44.89
CA VAL A 32 -44.75 12.99 44.64
C VAL A 32 -44.66 12.03 45.83
N ASP A 33 -45.76 11.84 46.55
CA ASP A 33 -45.85 10.96 47.72
C ASP A 33 -46.91 9.86 47.59
N SER A 34 -47.46 9.69 46.38
CA SER A 34 -48.34 8.57 45.99
C SER A 34 -47.92 7.97 44.64
N LEU A 35 -48.02 6.63 44.53
CA LEU A 35 -47.78 5.86 43.30
C LEU A 35 -49.05 5.63 42.48
N LEU A 36 -50.19 6.18 42.90
CA LEU A 36 -51.41 6.13 42.12
C LEU A 36 -51.32 7.08 40.91
N ASP A 37 -52.03 6.73 39.84
CA ASP A 37 -52.19 7.59 38.66
C ASP A 37 -53.62 8.13 38.55
N ASN A 38 -53.96 9.07 39.43
CA ASN A 38 -55.25 9.75 39.48
C ASN A 38 -55.06 11.27 39.67
N VAL A 39 -56.12 12.01 39.38
CA VAL A 39 -56.27 13.42 39.73
C VAL A 39 -57.48 13.51 40.65
N ASP A 40 -57.26 13.65 41.95
CA ASP A 40 -58.35 13.81 42.91
C ASP A 40 -58.07 14.93 43.92
N VAL A 41 -58.86 14.98 44.97
CA VAL A 41 -58.70 15.99 46.02
C VAL A 41 -58.48 15.24 47.32
N ASP A 42 -57.25 14.80 47.53
CA ASP A 42 -56.80 14.15 48.76
C ASP A 42 -55.61 14.89 49.42
N GLN A 43 -54.85 14.21 50.27
CA GLN A 43 -53.68 14.77 50.96
C GLN A 43 -52.35 14.33 50.35
N PHE A 44 -52.40 13.51 49.30
CA PHE A 44 -51.25 13.00 48.60
C PHE A 44 -51.09 13.75 47.27
N THR A 45 -49.94 13.60 46.64
CA THR A 45 -49.63 14.19 45.34
C THR A 45 -49.11 13.09 44.43
N THR A 46 -49.84 12.83 43.36
CA THR A 46 -49.41 11.92 42.29
C THR A 46 -48.46 12.61 41.33
N LEU A 47 -47.76 11.83 40.50
CA LEU A 47 -46.94 12.39 39.41
C LEU A 47 -47.79 13.24 38.44
N ARG A 48 -49.04 12.82 38.18
CA ARG A 48 -49.95 13.54 37.30
C ARG A 48 -50.35 14.89 37.88
N GLU A 49 -50.65 14.95 39.17
CA GLU A 49 -50.96 16.20 39.87
C GLU A 49 -49.76 17.14 39.94
N ALA A 50 -48.56 16.61 40.21
CA ALA A 50 -47.33 17.39 40.21
C ALA A 50 -47.05 18.01 38.82
N LEU A 51 -47.32 17.26 37.75
CA LEU A 51 -47.20 17.75 36.37
C LEU A 51 -48.26 18.80 36.03
N ASP A 52 -49.51 18.63 36.46
CA ASP A 52 -50.56 19.64 36.27
C ASP A 52 -50.22 20.96 36.97
N LEU A 53 -49.61 20.89 38.16
CA LEU A 53 -49.09 22.05 38.89
C LEU A 53 -47.92 22.71 38.14
N ALA A 54 -46.96 21.92 37.67
CA ALA A 54 -45.82 22.44 36.90
C ALA A 54 -46.29 23.11 35.60
N ASN A 55 -47.17 22.47 34.83
CA ASN A 55 -47.71 23.02 33.57
C ASN A 55 -48.51 24.32 33.76
N ALA A 56 -49.07 24.55 34.95
CA ALA A 56 -49.73 25.80 35.29
C ALA A 56 -48.72 26.94 35.60
N ASN A 57 -47.43 26.62 35.79
CA ASN A 57 -46.37 27.57 36.06
C ASN A 57 -45.56 27.90 34.78
N PRO A 58 -45.48 29.19 34.38
CA PRO A 58 -44.63 29.60 33.25
C PRO A 58 -43.13 29.62 33.58
N ASP A 59 -42.75 29.65 34.86
CA ASP A 59 -41.36 29.50 35.30
C ASP A 59 -41.02 27.99 35.44
N ALA A 60 -39.73 27.65 35.49
CA ALA A 60 -39.30 26.25 35.63
C ALA A 60 -39.61 25.68 37.01
N ASP A 61 -40.09 24.43 37.04
CA ASP A 61 -40.41 23.68 38.26
C ASP A 61 -39.58 22.40 38.38
N ARG A 62 -39.49 21.87 39.59
CA ARG A 62 -38.85 20.60 39.92
C ARG A 62 -39.88 19.62 40.47
N ILE A 63 -39.86 18.39 40.02
CA ILE A 63 -40.66 17.28 40.55
C ILE A 63 -39.70 16.24 41.12
N GLU A 64 -39.93 15.83 42.37
CA GLU A 64 -39.15 14.78 43.04
C GLU A 64 -40.06 13.79 43.76
N PHE A 65 -39.56 12.58 44.02
CA PHE A 65 -40.34 11.54 44.70
C PHE A 65 -39.95 11.40 46.17
N ALA A 66 -40.95 11.27 47.04
CA ALA A 66 -40.72 11.06 48.47
C ALA A 66 -39.96 9.75 48.70
N SER A 67 -38.81 9.84 49.37
CA SER A 67 -37.95 8.67 49.64
C SER A 67 -38.65 7.56 50.45
N SER A 68 -39.73 7.89 51.17
CA SER A 68 -40.53 6.92 51.91
C SER A 68 -41.20 5.89 51.01
N LEU A 69 -41.54 6.24 49.76
CA LEU A 69 -42.16 5.34 48.79
C LEU A 69 -41.27 4.12 48.48
N PHE A 70 -39.94 4.30 48.52
CA PHE A 70 -38.96 3.29 48.10
C PHE A 70 -38.28 2.59 49.29
N SER A 71 -38.71 2.86 50.52
CA SER A 71 -38.14 2.24 51.74
C SER A 71 -38.34 0.72 51.80
N GLY A 72 -39.32 0.19 51.06
CA GLY A 72 -39.60 -1.24 50.92
C GLY A 72 -38.89 -1.93 49.74
N GLY A 73 -38.10 -1.20 48.94
CA GLY A 73 -37.50 -1.68 47.69
C GLY A 73 -38.12 -1.02 46.45
N PRO A 74 -37.75 -1.50 45.23
CA PRO A 74 -38.25 -0.97 43.97
C PRO A 74 -39.78 -0.95 43.88
N GLN A 75 -40.33 0.06 43.21
CA GLN A 75 -41.76 0.30 43.07
C GLN A 75 -42.15 0.52 41.60
N THR A 76 -43.41 0.22 41.28
CA THR A 76 -44.02 0.48 39.98
C THR A 76 -45.16 1.47 40.14
N LEU A 77 -45.17 2.51 39.30
CA LEU A 77 -46.30 3.41 39.05
C LEU A 77 -46.99 2.94 37.77
N GLU A 78 -48.18 2.36 37.92
CA GLU A 78 -49.01 1.90 36.80
C GLU A 78 -49.89 3.05 36.29
N LEU A 79 -49.80 3.37 34.99
CA LEU A 79 -50.64 4.40 34.39
C LEU A 79 -52.10 3.93 34.23
N ALA A 80 -53.04 4.84 34.47
CA ALA A 80 -54.47 4.57 34.41
C ALA A 80 -55.13 5.17 33.16
N ILE A 81 -56.20 4.54 32.70
CA ILE A 81 -57.03 5.07 31.59
C ILE A 81 -57.86 6.25 32.09
N ILE A 82 -57.73 7.42 31.44
CA ILE A 82 -58.44 8.65 31.81
C ILE A 82 -59.47 9.05 30.73
N GLY A 83 -60.76 8.98 31.06
CA GLY A 83 -61.90 9.38 30.20
C GLY A 83 -63.06 8.36 30.20
N GLU A 84 -64.27 8.78 29.77
CA GLU A 84 -65.48 7.92 29.76
C GLU A 84 -65.55 6.93 28.57
N ASP A 85 -64.65 7.02 27.59
CA ASP A 85 -64.62 6.15 26.42
C ASP A 85 -63.30 5.37 26.35
N SER A 86 -63.38 4.08 26.69
CA SER A 86 -62.30 3.08 26.70
C SER A 86 -61.71 2.79 25.31
N THR A 87 -62.03 3.58 24.29
CA THR A 87 -61.46 3.49 22.93
C THR A 87 -60.56 4.68 22.58
N SER A 88 -60.36 5.63 23.50
CA SER A 88 -59.56 6.85 23.28
C SER A 88 -58.35 6.95 24.21
N ASN A 89 -57.45 5.96 24.14
CA ASN A 89 -56.18 5.89 24.89
C ASN A 89 -55.22 7.10 24.66
N GLY A 90 -55.57 8.03 23.76
CA GLY A 90 -54.81 9.25 23.47
C GLY A 90 -54.77 10.30 24.58
N ASN A 91 -55.62 10.22 25.62
CA ASN A 91 -55.66 11.19 26.72
C ASN A 91 -54.94 10.73 28.02
N SER A 92 -54.46 9.49 28.09
CA SER A 92 -53.87 8.92 29.32
C SER A 92 -52.37 9.23 29.50
N ALA A 93 -51.71 9.82 28.49
CA ALA A 93 -50.30 10.20 28.57
C ALA A 93 -50.04 11.27 29.65
N LEU A 94 -48.85 11.27 30.24
CA LEU A 94 -48.36 12.34 31.12
C LEU A 94 -47.89 13.52 30.25
N VAL A 95 -48.57 14.66 30.37
CA VAL A 95 -48.31 15.84 29.52
C VAL A 95 -47.33 16.80 30.20
N ILE A 96 -46.33 17.27 29.44
CA ILE A 96 -45.40 18.33 29.83
C ILE A 96 -45.52 19.47 28.82
N SER A 97 -45.76 20.69 29.27
CA SER A 97 -45.91 21.89 28.40
C SER A 97 -45.09 23.10 28.87
N THR A 98 -44.29 22.96 29.93
CA THR A 98 -43.42 24.00 30.49
C THR A 98 -41.98 23.49 30.66
N ASN A 99 -41.09 24.34 31.17
CA ASN A 99 -39.77 23.93 31.64
C ASN A 99 -39.91 23.11 32.93
N VAL A 100 -39.39 21.89 32.97
CA VAL A 100 -39.51 21.03 34.16
C VAL A 100 -38.32 20.10 34.33
N GLU A 101 -37.90 19.94 35.58
CA GLU A 101 -36.92 18.94 35.99
C GLU A 101 -37.62 17.83 36.81
N ILE A 102 -37.66 16.61 36.27
CA ILE A 102 -38.18 15.42 36.97
C ILE A 102 -37.00 14.60 37.49
N VAL A 103 -36.93 14.45 38.80
CA VAL A 103 -35.88 13.70 39.49
C VAL A 103 -36.45 12.47 40.17
N GLY A 104 -36.26 11.34 39.52
CA GLY A 104 -36.58 10.02 40.04
C GLY A 104 -35.57 9.53 41.09
N PRO A 105 -35.93 8.49 41.85
CA PRO A 105 -35.09 7.94 42.91
C PRO A 105 -33.90 7.11 42.40
N GLY A 106 -33.93 6.68 41.14
CA GLY A 106 -33.05 5.67 40.53
C GLY A 106 -33.85 4.80 39.57
N ASP A 107 -33.29 4.47 38.41
CA ASP A 107 -33.98 3.65 37.39
C ASP A 107 -34.16 2.19 37.84
N ASP A 108 -33.36 1.73 38.79
CA ASP A 108 -33.53 0.47 39.51
C ASP A 108 -34.63 0.50 40.59
N LEU A 109 -35.12 1.69 40.96
CA LEU A 109 -36.08 1.89 42.05
C LEU A 109 -37.48 2.28 41.61
N LEU A 110 -37.64 3.02 40.51
CA LEU A 110 -38.96 3.44 40.03
C LEU A 110 -39.19 3.04 38.56
N THR A 111 -40.19 2.20 38.35
CA THR A 111 -40.73 1.89 37.02
C THR A 111 -42.04 2.64 36.80
N ILE A 112 -42.18 3.34 35.68
CA ILE A 112 -43.44 3.90 35.18
C ILE A 112 -43.91 2.99 34.05
N ASP A 113 -45.03 2.31 34.26
CA ASP A 113 -45.54 1.25 33.38
C ASP A 113 -46.84 1.67 32.69
N ALA A 114 -46.81 1.67 31.36
CA ALA A 114 -47.97 1.95 30.50
C ALA A 114 -48.72 0.69 30.04
N SER A 115 -48.26 -0.51 30.39
CA SER A 115 -48.91 -1.76 29.99
C SER A 115 -50.40 -1.86 30.35
N PRO A 116 -50.90 -1.29 31.48
CA PRO A 116 -52.32 -1.29 31.78
C PRO A 116 -53.19 -0.44 30.84
N LEU A 117 -52.56 0.40 30.01
CA LEU A 117 -53.23 1.19 28.98
C LEU A 117 -53.52 0.38 27.71
N ASP A 118 -53.00 -0.85 27.62
CA ASP A 118 -53.18 -1.76 26.50
C ASP A 118 -54.04 -2.98 26.89
N VAL A 119 -54.97 -3.35 26.02
CA VAL A 119 -55.80 -4.56 26.17
C VAL A 119 -55.10 -5.82 25.66
N THR A 120 -54.06 -5.67 24.85
CA THR A 120 -53.26 -6.72 24.20
C THR A 120 -51.74 -6.48 24.34
N PRO A 121 -51.21 -6.28 25.57
CA PRO A 121 -49.82 -5.86 25.79
C PRO A 121 -48.74 -6.79 25.21
N ASP A 122 -49.08 -8.05 24.96
CA ASP A 122 -48.16 -9.04 24.37
C ASP A 122 -48.14 -9.01 22.81
N GLU A 123 -49.05 -8.29 22.15
CA GLU A 123 -49.21 -8.34 20.68
C GLU A 123 -48.50 -7.19 19.94
N HIS A 124 -48.10 -6.12 20.62
CA HIS A 124 -47.48 -4.91 20.03
C HIS A 124 -48.22 -4.42 18.78
N ASP A 125 -49.55 -4.37 18.86
CA ASP A 125 -50.45 -4.09 17.75
C ASP A 125 -50.96 -2.63 17.73
N GLY A 126 -50.42 -1.80 18.62
CA GLY A 126 -50.66 -0.37 18.72
C GLY A 126 -51.92 0.00 19.51
N GLN A 127 -52.46 -0.93 20.31
CA GLN A 127 -53.69 -0.71 21.08
C GLN A 127 -53.45 -0.01 22.44
N GLY A 128 -52.21 0.17 22.85
CA GLY A 128 -51.82 0.91 24.05
C GLY A 128 -51.68 2.43 23.87
N ALA A 129 -50.91 3.04 24.77
CA ALA A 129 -50.60 4.47 24.76
C ALA A 129 -49.15 4.76 25.15
N ARG A 130 -48.74 6.01 24.90
CA ARG A 130 -47.42 6.54 25.29
C ARG A 130 -47.36 6.95 26.76
N ILE A 131 -46.16 6.98 27.34
CA ILE A 131 -45.95 7.43 28.72
C ILE A 131 -45.93 8.96 28.77
N PHE A 132 -44.97 9.62 28.12
CA PHE A 132 -44.81 11.07 28.13
C PHE A 132 -45.14 11.73 26.79
N HIS A 133 -45.91 12.82 26.84
CA HIS A 133 -46.15 13.72 25.73
C HIS A 133 -45.66 15.14 26.07
N ILE A 134 -44.51 15.52 25.52
CA ILE A 134 -43.90 16.83 25.74
C ILE A 134 -44.41 17.79 24.65
N ALA A 135 -45.52 18.47 24.94
CA ALA A 135 -46.31 19.30 24.04
C ALA A 135 -45.84 20.76 24.03
N VAL A 136 -44.65 20.98 23.48
CA VAL A 136 -43.92 22.25 23.56
C VAL A 136 -43.79 22.94 22.20
N SER A 137 -43.59 24.25 22.19
CA SER A 137 -43.50 25.03 20.95
C SER A 137 -42.18 24.78 20.21
N SER A 138 -42.23 24.46 18.92
CA SER A 138 -41.01 24.32 18.09
C SER A 138 -40.28 25.63 17.82
N SER A 139 -40.90 26.79 18.04
CA SER A 139 -40.28 28.12 17.83
C SER A 139 -39.55 28.66 19.07
N ALA A 140 -39.77 28.03 20.23
CA ALA A 140 -39.13 28.34 21.50
C ALA A 140 -39.19 27.06 22.36
N PRO A 141 -38.32 26.07 22.10
CA PRO A 141 -38.35 24.79 22.83
C PRO A 141 -38.14 25.03 24.32
N GLN A 142 -38.93 24.34 25.14
CA GLN A 142 -38.79 24.33 26.60
C GLN A 142 -37.61 23.44 27.00
N ASP A 143 -36.99 23.70 28.14
CA ASP A 143 -35.95 22.85 28.73
C ASP A 143 -36.62 21.83 29.66
N VAL A 144 -36.50 20.55 29.31
CA VAL A 144 -37.09 19.43 30.07
C VAL A 144 -36.00 18.44 30.41
N SER A 145 -35.88 18.05 31.67
CA SER A 145 -34.96 16.99 32.09
C SER A 145 -35.66 15.92 32.89
N ILE A 146 -35.38 14.66 32.60
CA ILE A 146 -35.92 13.49 33.31
C ILE A 146 -34.75 12.61 33.73
N SER A 147 -34.76 12.16 34.98
CA SER A 147 -33.68 11.33 35.52
C SER A 147 -34.16 10.25 36.48
N GLY A 148 -33.40 9.16 36.59
CA GLY A 148 -33.56 8.15 37.64
C GLY A 148 -34.89 7.39 37.60
N VAL A 149 -35.36 7.00 36.40
CA VAL A 149 -36.61 6.25 36.22
C VAL A 149 -36.50 5.19 35.11
N THR A 150 -37.25 4.12 35.24
CA THR A 150 -37.52 3.16 34.16
C THR A 150 -38.87 3.45 33.51
N LEU A 151 -38.94 3.46 32.18
CA LEU A 151 -40.13 3.68 31.36
C LEU A 151 -40.43 2.44 30.51
N THR A 152 -41.59 1.81 30.69
CA THR A 152 -41.92 0.53 30.03
C THR A 152 -43.39 0.37 29.65
N GLY A 153 -43.66 -0.62 28.80
CA GLY A 153 -45.01 -1.15 28.55
C GLY A 153 -45.87 -0.29 27.62
N SER A 154 -45.32 0.72 26.95
CA SER A 154 -46.10 1.48 25.97
C SER A 154 -46.26 0.72 24.65
N ASP A 155 -47.44 0.85 24.02
CA ASP A 155 -47.71 0.27 22.70
C ASP A 155 -48.55 1.23 21.83
N SER A 156 -47.91 2.24 21.23
CA SER A 156 -48.62 3.27 20.47
C SER A 156 -48.68 2.98 18.97
N ASP A 157 -49.86 3.07 18.37
CA ASP A 157 -50.03 3.11 16.90
C ASP A 157 -49.41 4.36 16.19
N LYS A 158 -48.81 5.28 16.95
CA LYS A 158 -48.25 6.55 16.51
C LYS A 158 -46.76 6.64 16.87
N ALA A 159 -46.09 7.66 16.37
CA ALA A 159 -44.68 7.91 16.65
C ALA A 159 -44.41 8.27 18.14
N GLY A 160 -43.35 7.70 18.72
CA GLY A 160 -42.94 7.88 20.11
C GLY A 160 -43.74 7.00 21.06
N GLY A 161 -43.15 5.86 21.46
CA GLY A 161 -43.75 4.91 22.41
C GLY A 161 -43.61 5.44 23.83
N ALA A 162 -42.42 5.37 24.45
CA ALA A 162 -42.26 5.93 25.80
C ALA A 162 -42.39 7.46 25.80
N ILE A 163 -41.66 8.15 24.92
CA ILE A 163 -41.62 9.61 24.89
C ILE A 163 -41.84 10.15 23.49
N ARG A 164 -42.67 11.19 23.38
CA ARG A 164 -42.70 12.09 22.22
C ARG A 164 -42.37 13.50 22.65
N SER A 165 -41.36 14.11 22.01
CA SER A 165 -40.86 15.43 22.38
C SER A 165 -40.54 16.35 21.20
N SER A 166 -40.61 17.65 21.47
CA SER A 166 -40.01 18.71 20.64
C SER A 166 -39.26 19.76 21.46
N ALA A 167 -38.91 19.41 22.71
CA ALA A 167 -38.20 20.24 23.69
C ALA A 167 -36.68 20.24 23.47
N ASN A 168 -35.94 20.98 24.28
CA ASN A 168 -34.56 20.57 24.62
C ASN A 168 -34.70 19.54 25.73
N LEU A 169 -34.49 18.26 25.41
CA LEU A 169 -34.73 17.15 26.33
C LEU A 169 -33.40 16.56 26.80
N THR A 170 -33.20 16.51 28.11
CA THR A 170 -32.08 15.79 28.73
C THR A 170 -32.60 14.58 29.49
N LEU A 171 -32.06 13.39 29.19
CA LEU A 171 -32.30 12.17 29.96
C LEU A 171 -31.01 11.72 30.65
N SER A 172 -31.08 11.38 31.93
CA SER A 172 -29.91 10.95 32.69
C SER A 172 -30.23 9.81 33.65
N ASN A 173 -29.52 8.69 33.56
CA ASN A 173 -29.82 7.48 34.35
C ASN A 173 -31.29 7.06 34.16
N VAL A 174 -31.72 6.94 32.90
CA VAL A 174 -33.07 6.51 32.52
C VAL A 174 -32.97 5.20 31.76
N SER A 175 -33.87 4.26 32.08
CA SER A 175 -34.01 2.99 31.38
C SER A 175 -35.32 2.98 30.59
N ILE A 176 -35.27 2.89 29.26
CA ILE A 176 -36.43 2.84 28.35
C ILE A 176 -36.50 1.45 27.73
N LEU A 177 -37.44 0.65 28.23
CA LEU A 177 -37.48 -0.79 28.03
C LEU A 177 -38.80 -1.22 27.39
N GLU A 178 -38.76 -2.17 26.45
CA GLU A 178 -39.94 -2.91 25.98
C GLU A 178 -41.10 -2.01 25.48
N ASN A 179 -40.78 -0.85 24.89
CA ASN A 179 -41.77 0.07 24.35
C ASN A 179 -41.98 -0.14 22.85
N SER A 180 -43.22 -0.03 22.40
CA SER A 180 -43.63 -0.24 21.02
C SER A 180 -44.26 1.02 20.43
N ALA A 181 -43.84 1.34 19.20
CA ALA A 181 -44.41 2.39 18.38
C ALA A 181 -44.26 2.10 16.89
N THR A 182 -44.91 2.90 16.04
CA THR A 182 -44.64 2.86 14.59
C THR A 182 -43.23 3.31 14.23
N VAL A 183 -42.71 4.34 14.91
CA VAL A 183 -41.32 4.80 14.88
C VAL A 183 -40.93 5.40 16.24
N GLY A 184 -39.69 5.20 16.65
CA GLY A 184 -39.21 5.66 17.96
C GLY A 184 -39.95 4.99 19.11
N GLY A 185 -39.88 3.66 19.17
CA GLY A 185 -40.46 2.85 20.26
C GLY A 185 -40.06 3.37 21.63
N GLY A 186 -38.77 3.65 21.81
CA GLY A 186 -38.32 4.41 22.97
C GLY A 186 -38.72 5.88 22.87
N ILE A 187 -38.06 6.63 21.97
CA ILE A 187 -38.25 8.08 21.85
C ILE A 187 -38.49 8.49 20.39
N TYR A 188 -39.47 9.37 20.20
CA TYR A 188 -39.57 10.22 19.02
C TYR A 188 -39.36 11.69 19.38
N HIS A 189 -38.32 12.29 18.80
CA HIS A 189 -37.91 13.66 19.03
C HIS A 189 -37.90 14.47 17.74
N ARG A 190 -38.31 15.74 17.81
CA ARG A 190 -38.27 16.64 16.67
C ARG A 190 -37.87 18.07 17.05
N PHE A 191 -36.99 18.69 16.27
CA PHE A 191 -36.53 20.08 16.43
C PHE A 191 -35.49 20.34 17.53
N GLY A 192 -35.87 20.39 18.81
CA GLY A 192 -34.92 20.76 19.88
C GLY A 192 -33.77 19.74 20.06
N SER A 193 -32.84 19.98 20.97
CA SER A 193 -31.77 19.00 21.25
C SER A 193 -32.28 17.82 22.08
N LEU A 194 -31.68 16.64 21.88
CA LEU A 194 -31.85 15.47 22.74
C LEU A 194 -30.49 15.02 23.26
N ASP A 195 -30.29 15.17 24.56
CA ASP A 195 -29.05 14.78 25.25
C ASP A 195 -29.32 13.59 26.17
N LEU A 196 -28.57 12.50 25.96
CA LEU A 196 -28.72 11.23 26.66
C LEU A 196 -27.43 10.90 27.41
N PHE A 197 -27.53 10.74 28.73
CA PHE A 197 -26.40 10.45 29.61
C PHE A 197 -26.64 9.19 30.44
N SER A 198 -25.70 8.26 30.47
CA SER A 198 -25.73 7.07 31.36
C SER A 198 -27.10 6.36 31.34
N SER A 199 -27.68 6.17 30.15
CA SER A 199 -29.07 5.73 29.97
C SER A 199 -29.15 4.49 29.09
N THR A 200 -30.22 3.71 29.24
CA THR A 200 -30.40 2.43 28.53
C THR A 200 -31.67 2.44 27.67
N PHE A 201 -31.56 1.95 26.44
CA PHE A 201 -32.66 1.75 25.50
C PHE A 201 -32.65 0.30 25.04
N ARG A 202 -33.57 -0.52 25.55
CA ARG A 202 -33.55 -1.96 25.27
C ARG A 202 -34.91 -2.53 24.87
N GLU A 203 -34.89 -3.44 23.91
CA GLU A 203 -36.09 -4.22 23.50
C GLU A 203 -37.26 -3.35 23.02
N ASN A 204 -36.98 -2.15 22.51
CA ASN A 204 -38.03 -1.29 21.96
C ASN A 204 -38.34 -1.66 20.50
N THR A 205 -39.62 -1.68 20.14
CA THR A 205 -40.14 -1.96 18.80
C THR A 205 -40.54 -0.67 18.09
N GLY A 206 -40.13 -0.52 16.82
CA GLY A 206 -40.20 0.77 16.09
C GLY A 206 -38.91 1.59 16.20
N GLY A 207 -37.88 1.03 16.84
CA GLY A 207 -36.57 1.63 17.04
C GLY A 207 -36.36 2.18 18.46
N GLY A 208 -35.10 2.32 18.89
CA GLY A 208 -34.76 2.87 20.21
C GLY A 208 -34.97 4.38 20.28
N VAL A 209 -34.20 5.13 19.49
CA VAL A 209 -34.18 6.60 19.48
C VAL A 209 -34.40 7.11 18.06
N TYR A 210 -35.38 8.01 17.88
CA TYR A 210 -35.69 8.63 16.61
C TYR A 210 -35.65 10.16 16.74
N VAL A 211 -34.78 10.82 15.99
CA VAL A 211 -34.63 12.29 15.99
C VAL A 211 -34.76 12.84 14.56
N ARG A 212 -35.50 13.93 14.41
CA ARG A 212 -35.60 14.68 13.15
C ARG A 212 -35.50 16.18 13.37
N ASP A 213 -34.79 16.89 12.50
CA ASP A 213 -34.60 18.34 12.52
C ASP A 213 -33.96 18.87 13.83
N GLY A 214 -33.25 18.03 14.61
CA GLY A 214 -32.67 18.38 15.90
C GLY A 214 -31.39 17.60 16.21
N ASN A 215 -30.57 18.11 17.14
CA ASN A 215 -29.28 17.50 17.49
C ASN A 215 -29.44 16.34 18.48
N LEU A 216 -28.57 15.35 18.38
CA LEU A 216 -28.55 14.18 19.26
C LEU A 216 -27.16 13.96 19.86
N MET A 217 -27.08 13.90 21.18
CA MET A 217 -25.87 13.52 21.91
C MET A 217 -26.13 12.28 22.77
N LEU A 218 -25.29 11.27 22.61
CA LEU A 218 -25.22 10.08 23.46
C LEU A 218 -23.87 10.06 24.15
N SER A 219 -23.87 9.94 25.48
CA SER A 219 -22.66 9.72 26.27
C SER A 219 -22.91 8.66 27.33
N ASP A 220 -22.12 7.59 27.33
CA ASP A 220 -22.31 6.44 28.23
C ASP A 220 -23.70 5.80 28.07
N VAL A 221 -24.19 5.67 26.84
CA VAL A 221 -25.53 5.15 26.54
C VAL A 221 -25.46 3.72 26.01
N VAL A 222 -26.39 2.88 26.44
CA VAL A 222 -26.58 1.53 25.89
C VAL A 222 -27.85 1.49 25.05
N VAL A 223 -27.73 1.17 23.75
CA VAL A 223 -28.87 0.94 22.85
C VAL A 223 -28.79 -0.50 22.35
N SER A 224 -29.61 -1.38 22.93
CA SER A 224 -29.47 -2.83 22.73
C SER A 224 -30.77 -3.53 22.33
N SER A 225 -30.71 -4.52 21.43
CA SER A 225 -31.85 -5.41 21.14
C SER A 225 -33.13 -4.70 20.66
N ASN A 226 -33.02 -3.49 20.12
CA ASN A 226 -34.17 -2.76 19.58
C ASN A 226 -34.48 -3.26 18.16
N THR A 227 -35.76 -3.25 17.80
CA THR A 227 -36.21 -3.72 16.49
C THR A 227 -37.00 -2.67 15.74
N SER A 228 -36.87 -2.65 14.41
CA SER A 228 -37.63 -1.75 13.54
C SER A 228 -38.11 -2.48 12.29
N LYS A 229 -39.28 -2.06 11.81
CA LYS A 229 -39.91 -2.52 10.57
C LYS A 229 -39.99 -1.31 9.63
N GLY A 230 -39.22 -1.28 8.54
CA GLY A 230 -39.28 -0.20 7.54
C GLY A 230 -37.96 0.55 7.31
N GLU A 231 -38.05 1.87 7.11
CA GLU A 231 -36.95 2.75 6.64
C GLU A 231 -36.12 3.40 7.78
N SER A 232 -36.55 3.25 9.03
CA SER A 232 -35.92 3.88 10.20
C SER A 232 -34.84 3.00 10.82
N GLY A 233 -33.82 3.60 11.44
CA GLY A 233 -32.78 2.87 12.16
C GLY A 233 -33.36 2.10 13.35
N ALA A 234 -32.86 0.88 13.61
CA ALA A 234 -33.40 0.04 14.69
C ALA A 234 -32.87 0.46 16.07
N GLY A 235 -31.60 0.82 16.20
CA GLY A 235 -31.09 1.45 17.42
C GLY A 235 -31.38 2.95 17.43
N VAL A 236 -30.64 3.71 16.63
CA VAL A 236 -30.70 5.18 16.56
C VAL A 236 -31.01 5.64 15.14
N TYR A 237 -31.88 6.63 15.00
CA TYR A 237 -32.17 7.33 13.75
C TYR A 237 -32.06 8.84 13.95
N LEU A 238 -31.36 9.51 13.03
CA LEU A 238 -31.22 10.96 12.97
C LEU A 238 -31.39 11.47 11.53
N GLU A 239 -32.16 12.55 11.35
CA GLU A 239 -32.31 13.26 10.08
C GLU A 239 -32.22 14.78 10.30
N GLY A 240 -31.32 15.48 9.60
CA GLY A 240 -31.29 16.94 9.52
C GLY A 240 -30.71 17.70 10.73
N GLY A 241 -30.06 17.01 11.68
CA GLY A 241 -29.27 17.60 12.77
C GLY A 241 -27.94 16.84 12.94
N ASP A 242 -27.13 17.18 13.95
CA ASP A 242 -25.82 16.53 14.18
C ASP A 242 -25.90 15.39 15.22
N LEU A 243 -25.07 14.35 15.02
CA LEU A 243 -24.92 13.22 15.94
C LEU A 243 -23.55 13.27 16.62
N THR A 244 -23.54 13.28 17.95
CA THR A 244 -22.35 12.99 18.76
C THR A 244 -22.60 11.75 19.60
N LEU A 245 -21.75 10.74 19.49
CA LEU A 245 -21.86 9.48 20.21
C LEU A 245 -20.51 9.15 20.87
N MET A 246 -20.48 9.15 22.19
CA MET A 246 -19.25 9.01 22.98
C MET A 246 -19.40 7.92 24.03
N ASP A 247 -18.39 7.08 24.19
CA ASP A 247 -18.29 6.06 25.24
C ASP A 247 -19.55 5.18 25.35
N SER A 248 -20.20 4.89 24.22
CA SER A 248 -21.53 4.27 24.17
C SER A 248 -21.51 2.91 23.48
N THR A 249 -22.50 2.07 23.78
CA THR A 249 -22.65 0.71 23.22
C THR A 249 -23.94 0.58 22.44
N ILE A 250 -23.84 0.28 21.15
CA ILE A 250 -24.97 0.04 20.24
C ILE A 250 -24.90 -1.42 19.79
N THR A 251 -25.73 -2.30 20.37
CA THR A 251 -25.59 -3.76 20.16
C THR A 251 -26.88 -4.48 19.82
N ASP A 252 -26.80 -5.55 19.03
CA ASP A 252 -27.90 -6.49 18.79
C ASP A 252 -29.19 -5.86 18.24
N ASN A 253 -29.12 -4.67 17.64
CA ASN A 253 -30.27 -4.01 17.05
C ASN A 253 -30.59 -4.65 15.69
N VAL A 254 -31.88 -4.83 15.40
CA VAL A 254 -32.34 -5.58 14.23
C VAL A 254 -33.29 -4.77 13.38
N LEU A 255 -32.90 -4.50 12.14
CA LEU A 255 -33.76 -3.89 11.14
C LEU A 255 -34.37 -4.96 10.22
N THR A 256 -35.70 -4.95 10.08
CA THR A 256 -36.43 -5.82 9.15
C THR A 256 -37.14 -4.99 8.08
N PRO A 257 -36.48 -4.70 6.93
CA PRO A 257 -37.07 -3.85 5.90
C PRO A 257 -38.18 -4.59 5.12
N PHE A 258 -39.29 -3.90 4.83
CA PHE A 258 -40.45 -4.44 4.11
C PHE A 258 -40.57 -3.95 2.66
N VAL A 259 -39.97 -2.81 2.31
CA VAL A 259 -39.94 -2.17 0.98
C VAL A 259 -38.67 -1.32 0.80
N SER A 260 -38.38 -0.87 -0.42
CA SER A 260 -37.28 0.06 -0.76
C SER A 260 -37.27 1.30 0.13
N GLY A 261 -36.10 1.66 0.69
CA GLY A 261 -35.93 2.85 1.54
C GLY A 261 -34.99 2.69 2.75
N GLY A 262 -33.90 1.94 2.63
CA GLY A 262 -33.19 1.37 3.78
C GLY A 262 -32.62 2.34 4.83
N GLY A 263 -32.54 1.82 6.07
CA GLY A 263 -31.82 2.40 7.21
C GLY A 263 -30.55 1.62 7.55
N GLY A 264 -29.93 1.93 8.70
CA GLY A 264 -28.86 1.16 9.36
C GLY A 264 -29.40 0.47 10.61
N ALA A 265 -28.89 -0.72 10.97
CA ALA A 265 -29.45 -1.45 12.11
C ALA A 265 -29.05 -0.84 13.45
N GLY A 266 -27.76 -0.57 13.67
CA GLY A 266 -27.29 0.09 14.89
C GLY A 266 -27.68 1.56 14.92
N ALA A 267 -27.12 2.36 14.01
CA ALA A 267 -27.45 3.78 13.88
C ALA A 267 -27.56 4.22 12.41
N PHE A 268 -28.45 5.17 12.15
CA PHE A 268 -28.58 5.82 10.86
C PHE A 268 -28.66 7.35 11.01
N ALA A 269 -27.72 8.06 10.40
CA ALA A 269 -27.73 9.51 10.29
C ALA A 269 -27.88 9.94 8.82
N ARG A 270 -28.83 10.83 8.55
CA ARG A 270 -29.06 11.42 7.23
C ARG A 270 -28.93 12.93 7.32
N ASP A 271 -28.18 13.50 6.38
CA ASP A 271 -27.99 14.94 6.27
C ASP A 271 -27.35 15.57 7.52
N SER A 272 -26.41 14.85 8.13
CA SER A 272 -25.84 15.15 9.44
C SER A 272 -24.32 15.22 9.41
N THR A 273 -23.72 16.01 10.31
CA THR A 273 -22.34 15.78 10.75
C THR A 273 -22.36 14.73 11.86
N VAL A 274 -21.45 13.76 11.80
CA VAL A 274 -21.40 12.64 12.74
C VAL A 274 -20.03 12.52 13.36
N VAL A 275 -19.99 12.50 14.71
CA VAL A 275 -18.79 12.24 15.50
C VAL A 275 -19.04 11.04 16.41
N VAL A 276 -18.19 10.05 16.32
CA VAL A 276 -18.21 8.84 17.16
C VAL A 276 -16.85 8.66 17.83
N SER A 277 -16.83 8.47 19.16
CA SER A 277 -15.59 8.25 19.90
C SER A 277 -15.72 7.24 21.03
N GLY A 278 -14.70 6.41 21.25
CA GLY A 278 -14.64 5.52 22.43
C GLY A 278 -15.77 4.48 22.50
N SER A 279 -16.41 4.16 21.37
CA SER A 279 -17.70 3.48 21.36
C SER A 279 -17.65 2.09 20.73
N THR A 280 -18.70 1.29 20.95
CA THR A 280 -18.81 -0.07 20.38
C THR A 280 -20.12 -0.25 19.63
N PHE A 281 -20.02 -0.75 18.40
CA PHE A 281 -21.13 -1.23 17.59
C PHE A 281 -20.95 -2.74 17.37
N SER A 282 -21.81 -3.57 17.95
CA SER A 282 -21.67 -5.02 17.86
C SER A 282 -22.95 -5.75 17.47
N SER A 283 -22.84 -6.80 16.65
CA SER A 283 -23.95 -7.71 16.34
C SER A 283 -25.22 -7.05 15.78
N ASN A 284 -25.12 -5.81 15.27
CA ASN A 284 -26.25 -5.14 14.65
C ASN A 284 -26.46 -5.71 13.26
N ARG A 285 -27.73 -5.99 12.91
CA ARG A 285 -28.04 -6.76 11.71
C ARG A 285 -29.28 -6.27 10.97
N ILE A 286 -29.19 -6.29 9.65
CA ILE A 286 -30.32 -6.05 8.75
C ILE A 286 -30.79 -7.40 8.20
N SER A 287 -32.04 -7.79 8.49
CA SER A 287 -32.61 -9.10 8.12
C SER A 287 -33.94 -8.94 7.37
N GLY A 288 -34.05 -9.37 6.11
CA GLY A 288 -35.30 -9.29 5.35
C GLY A 288 -35.28 -10.01 3.99
N LEU A 289 -36.41 -10.63 3.60
CA LEU A 289 -36.53 -11.51 2.40
C LEU A 289 -36.63 -10.75 1.07
N TRP A 290 -37.08 -9.49 1.09
CA TRP A 290 -37.33 -8.67 -0.11
C TRP A 290 -37.14 -7.18 0.24
N GLY A 291 -35.99 -6.58 -0.10
CA GLY A 291 -35.73 -5.15 0.15
C GLY A 291 -34.29 -4.76 0.55
N SER A 292 -33.32 -5.69 0.59
CA SER A 292 -31.97 -5.39 1.09
C SER A 292 -31.08 -4.53 0.18
N ARG A 293 -31.49 -4.24 -1.07
CA ARG A 293 -30.64 -3.47 -2.01
C ARG A 293 -30.37 -2.03 -1.55
N ASP A 294 -31.26 -1.42 -0.78
CA ASP A 294 -31.12 -0.01 -0.34
C ASP A 294 -30.79 0.12 1.15
N SER A 295 -30.64 -1.00 1.88
CA SER A 295 -30.32 -1.03 3.31
C SER A 295 -28.83 -1.31 3.50
N HIS A 296 -28.13 -0.49 4.26
CA HIS A 296 -26.66 -0.46 4.33
C HIS A 296 -26.22 -0.13 5.77
N GLY A 297 -24.96 -0.38 6.12
CA GLY A 297 -24.42 0.00 7.43
C GLY A 297 -25.05 -0.82 8.55
N GLY A 298 -24.58 -2.06 8.75
CA GLY A 298 -25.08 -2.92 9.83
C GLY A 298 -24.89 -2.25 11.19
N GLY A 299 -23.68 -1.75 11.45
CA GLY A 299 -23.37 -0.94 12.63
C GLY A 299 -23.87 0.51 12.48
N LEU A 300 -23.28 1.26 11.55
CA LEU A 300 -23.57 2.68 11.33
C LEU A 300 -23.76 2.99 9.85
N ARG A 301 -24.81 3.73 9.54
CA ARG A 301 -25.05 4.32 8.22
C ARG A 301 -25.04 5.84 8.29
N VAL A 302 -24.32 6.49 7.39
CA VAL A 302 -24.30 7.95 7.22
C VAL A 302 -24.52 8.31 5.75
N VAL A 303 -25.46 9.20 5.47
CA VAL A 303 -25.77 9.61 4.08
C VAL A 303 -25.99 11.11 3.99
N GLY A 304 -25.26 11.82 3.13
CA GLY A 304 -25.51 13.23 2.79
C GLY A 304 -26.51 13.42 1.63
N SER A 305 -27.22 14.55 1.58
CA SER A 305 -28.03 14.97 0.42
C SER A 305 -27.20 15.71 -0.62
N ARG A 306 -27.49 15.40 -1.87
CA ARG A 306 -26.93 15.97 -3.11
C ARG A 306 -27.45 17.38 -3.41
N SER A 307 -27.48 18.26 -2.40
CA SER A 307 -28.05 19.60 -2.52
C SER A 307 -27.02 20.74 -2.38
N GLY A 308 -25.72 20.41 -2.44
CA GLY A 308 -24.64 21.38 -2.68
C GLY A 308 -24.45 22.53 -1.69
N LEU A 309 -25.03 22.49 -0.47
CA LEU A 309 -25.03 23.66 0.45
C LEU A 309 -24.56 23.40 1.89
N ALA A 310 -24.25 22.17 2.30
CA ALA A 310 -23.70 21.89 3.63
C ALA A 310 -22.57 20.85 3.59
N THR A 311 -21.39 21.24 4.09
CA THR A 311 -20.25 20.34 4.33
C THR A 311 -20.61 19.35 5.43
N ARG A 312 -20.79 18.08 5.07
CA ARG A 312 -21.12 16.99 6.01
C ARG A 312 -19.91 16.08 6.13
N SER A 313 -19.59 15.69 7.35
CA SER A 313 -18.43 14.84 7.62
C SER A 313 -18.77 13.71 8.58
N LEU A 314 -17.96 12.67 8.52
CA LEU A 314 -17.94 11.57 9.49
C LEU A 314 -16.55 11.51 10.13
N THR A 315 -16.51 11.53 11.46
CA THR A 315 -15.29 11.29 12.24
C THR A 315 -15.55 10.16 13.22
N ILE A 316 -14.71 9.12 13.18
CA ILE A 316 -14.75 7.98 14.09
C ILE A 316 -13.38 7.80 14.70
N ILE A 317 -13.32 7.77 16.04
CA ILE A 317 -12.07 7.65 16.80
C ILE A 317 -12.22 6.56 17.87
N ASP A 318 -11.20 5.74 18.09
CA ASP A 318 -11.14 4.77 19.21
C ASP A 318 -12.41 3.90 19.33
N THR A 319 -12.94 3.42 18.20
CA THR A 319 -14.26 2.79 18.12
C THR A 319 -14.17 1.40 17.47
N GLN A 320 -15.01 0.49 17.92
CA GLN A 320 -15.05 -0.89 17.44
C GLN A 320 -16.37 -1.22 16.73
N PHE A 321 -16.27 -1.83 15.55
CA PHE A 321 -17.38 -2.40 14.78
C PHE A 321 -17.19 -3.91 14.67
N LEU A 322 -17.92 -4.68 15.47
CA LEU A 322 -17.74 -6.12 15.62
C LEU A 322 -18.96 -6.90 15.12
N ASN A 323 -18.77 -7.85 14.20
CA ASN A 323 -19.81 -8.79 13.77
C ASN A 323 -21.12 -8.10 13.32
N ASN A 324 -21.02 -6.96 12.65
CA ASN A 324 -22.17 -6.25 12.11
C ASN A 324 -22.46 -6.74 10.69
N SER A 325 -23.74 -6.86 10.33
CA SER A 325 -24.10 -7.52 9.06
C SER A 325 -25.25 -6.89 8.28
N VAL A 326 -25.12 -6.93 6.96
CA VAL A 326 -26.09 -6.43 5.97
C VAL A 326 -26.33 -7.47 4.88
N VAL A 327 -26.64 -8.70 5.27
CA VAL A 327 -26.80 -9.80 4.30
C VAL A 327 -28.05 -10.63 4.60
N ASN A 328 -28.81 -10.92 3.54
CA ASN A 328 -29.69 -12.07 3.52
C ASN A 328 -28.93 -13.27 2.93
N VAL A 329 -28.46 -14.14 3.82
CA VAL A 329 -27.64 -15.32 3.47
C VAL A 329 -28.41 -16.32 2.59
N ALA A 330 -29.75 -16.28 2.59
CA ALA A 330 -30.58 -17.22 1.84
C ALA A 330 -30.80 -16.80 0.37
N THR A 331 -30.70 -15.52 0.03
CA THR A 331 -30.98 -14.99 -1.32
C THR A 331 -29.77 -14.43 -2.05
N PHE A 332 -28.59 -14.39 -1.40
CA PHE A 332 -27.39 -13.77 -1.95
C PHE A 332 -27.67 -12.35 -2.44
N GLN A 333 -28.37 -11.55 -1.62
CA GLN A 333 -28.61 -10.13 -1.84
C GLN A 333 -28.40 -9.38 -0.52
N GLY A 334 -27.61 -8.31 -0.55
CA GLY A 334 -27.27 -7.52 0.61
C GLY A 334 -26.95 -6.08 0.22
N GLY A 335 -26.75 -5.25 1.22
CA GLY A 335 -26.23 -3.90 1.03
C GLY A 335 -24.79 -3.79 1.53
N ASN A 336 -24.22 -2.61 1.37
CA ASN A 336 -22.80 -2.36 1.58
C ASN A 336 -22.49 -1.96 3.02
N GLY A 337 -21.23 -2.14 3.44
CA GLY A 337 -20.73 -1.70 4.74
C GLY A 337 -21.28 -2.51 5.91
N GLY A 338 -20.64 -3.62 6.27
CA GLY A 338 -21.10 -4.47 7.38
C GLY A 338 -21.05 -3.71 8.69
N GLY A 339 -19.89 -3.11 9.00
CA GLY A 339 -19.71 -2.16 10.09
C GLY A 339 -20.25 -0.78 9.74
N VAL A 340 -19.61 -0.10 8.79
CA VAL A 340 -19.93 1.30 8.42
C VAL A 340 -20.27 1.41 6.95
N HIS A 341 -21.33 2.16 6.65
CA HIS A 341 -21.63 2.64 5.30
C HIS A 341 -21.80 4.16 5.30
N ALA A 342 -20.91 4.88 4.64
CA ALA A 342 -20.90 6.33 4.62
C ALA A 342 -20.80 6.85 3.17
N THR A 343 -21.76 7.65 2.72
CA THR A 343 -21.79 8.15 1.33
C THR A 343 -22.24 9.60 1.20
N ASN A 344 -21.85 10.24 0.08
CA ASN A 344 -22.10 11.66 -0.23
C ASN A 344 -21.59 12.62 0.88
N LEU A 345 -20.36 12.42 1.36
CA LEU A 345 -19.75 13.25 2.40
C LEU A 345 -18.58 14.07 1.85
N ASP A 346 -18.31 15.22 2.48
CA ASP A 346 -17.13 16.03 2.14
C ASP A 346 -15.85 15.38 2.66
N SER A 347 -15.89 14.85 3.89
CA SER A 347 -14.74 14.17 4.49
C SER A 347 -15.14 13.01 5.40
N ILE A 348 -14.34 11.94 5.36
CA ILE A 348 -14.41 10.83 6.32
C ILE A 348 -13.03 10.67 6.98
N VAL A 349 -13.01 10.64 8.30
CA VAL A 349 -11.81 10.38 9.11
C VAL A 349 -12.06 9.19 10.02
N LEU A 350 -11.23 8.16 9.89
CA LEU A 350 -11.20 6.99 10.77
C LEU A 350 -9.83 6.94 11.45
N ASP A 351 -9.79 7.00 12.77
CA ASP A 351 -8.55 6.95 13.55
C ASP A 351 -8.68 5.92 14.67
N SER A 352 -7.74 4.98 14.75
CA SER A 352 -7.76 3.92 15.76
C SER A 352 -9.09 3.13 15.79
N VAL A 353 -9.62 2.80 14.61
CA VAL A 353 -10.91 2.09 14.45
C VAL A 353 -10.66 0.62 14.15
N THR A 354 -11.44 -0.27 14.76
CA THR A 354 -11.42 -1.71 14.47
C THR A 354 -12.70 -2.15 13.77
N PHE A 355 -12.56 -2.78 12.61
CA PHE A 355 -13.62 -3.49 11.89
C PHE A 355 -13.30 -4.98 11.89
N SER A 356 -14.12 -5.77 12.59
CA SER A 356 -13.90 -7.21 12.71
C SER A 356 -15.18 -7.99 12.40
N GLU A 357 -15.04 -9.07 11.62
CA GLU A 357 -16.12 -10.00 11.29
C GLU A 357 -17.35 -9.33 10.63
N GLY A 358 -17.14 -8.19 9.94
CA GLY A 358 -18.20 -7.52 9.18
C GLY A 358 -18.63 -8.33 7.97
N LEU A 359 -19.94 -8.42 7.73
CA LEU A 359 -20.51 -9.16 6.60
C LEU A 359 -21.43 -8.29 5.76
N SER A 360 -21.10 -8.08 4.49
CA SER A 360 -21.87 -7.22 3.59
C SER A 360 -21.78 -7.66 2.13
N ALA A 361 -22.43 -6.90 1.24
CA ALA A 361 -22.29 -7.10 -0.20
C ALA A 361 -20.97 -6.56 -0.76
N SER A 362 -20.50 -5.43 -0.27
CA SER A 362 -19.23 -4.80 -0.61
C SER A 362 -18.79 -3.91 0.56
N GLY A 363 -17.49 -3.84 0.81
CA GLY A 363 -16.98 -3.23 2.04
C GLY A 363 -17.43 -4.05 3.25
N GLY A 364 -16.88 -5.27 3.41
CA GLY A 364 -17.29 -6.17 4.49
C GLY A 364 -17.20 -5.49 5.86
N GLY A 365 -16.09 -4.79 6.11
CA GLY A 365 -15.93 -3.91 7.26
C GLY A 365 -16.57 -2.55 7.01
N ALA A 366 -16.11 -1.83 5.98
CA ALA A 366 -16.60 -0.49 5.67
C ALA A 366 -16.76 -0.22 4.16
N PHE A 367 -17.78 0.56 3.82
CA PHE A 367 -17.98 1.16 2.51
C PHE A 367 -18.01 2.68 2.65
N LEU A 368 -17.07 3.38 2.01
CA LEU A 368 -16.84 4.81 2.20
C LEU A 368 -16.84 5.54 0.85
N GLU A 369 -17.64 6.59 0.74
CA GLU A 369 -17.67 7.49 -0.41
C GLU A 369 -17.67 8.95 0.07
N ALA A 370 -16.60 9.67 -0.23
CA ALA A 370 -16.44 11.07 0.10
C ALA A 370 -15.41 11.77 -0.80
N ARG A 371 -15.38 13.10 -0.80
CA ARG A 371 -14.31 13.85 -1.49
C ARG A 371 -12.92 13.51 -0.93
N ALA A 372 -12.81 13.41 0.39
CA ALA A 372 -11.59 13.02 1.08
C ALA A 372 -11.85 11.92 2.12
N VAL A 373 -11.00 10.89 2.12
CA VAL A 373 -11.02 9.79 3.09
C VAL A 373 -9.63 9.63 3.69
N THR A 374 -9.53 9.71 5.02
CA THR A 374 -8.29 9.49 5.77
C THR A 374 -8.49 8.40 6.81
N ILE A 375 -7.58 7.42 6.82
CA ILE A 375 -7.61 6.29 7.73
C ILE A 375 -6.23 6.14 8.40
N THR A 376 -6.19 6.14 9.72
CA THR A 376 -4.95 6.01 10.52
C THR A 376 -5.12 4.97 11.62
N ASP A 377 -4.03 4.26 11.92
CA ASP A 377 -3.91 3.34 13.07
C ASP A 377 -5.08 2.34 13.19
N SER A 378 -5.69 1.95 12.07
CA SER A 378 -6.94 1.20 12.03
C SER A 378 -6.76 -0.25 11.61
N VAL A 379 -7.67 -1.11 12.05
CA VAL A 379 -7.62 -2.57 11.83
C VAL A 379 -8.88 -3.02 11.10
N PHE A 380 -8.69 -3.78 10.02
CA PHE A 380 -9.74 -4.46 9.27
C PHE A 380 -9.41 -5.96 9.25
N GLU A 381 -10.11 -6.76 10.04
CA GLU A 381 -9.84 -8.19 10.12
C GLU A 381 -11.08 -9.07 9.87
N LYS A 382 -10.90 -10.18 9.16
CA LYS A 382 -11.91 -11.24 9.00
C LYS A 382 -13.24 -10.75 8.42
N ASN A 383 -13.22 -9.61 7.74
CA ASN A 383 -14.41 -9.05 7.11
C ASN A 383 -14.66 -9.72 5.76
N GLN A 384 -15.93 -9.82 5.39
CA GLN A 384 -16.36 -10.58 4.22
C GLN A 384 -17.34 -9.78 3.37
N ALA A 385 -17.01 -9.65 2.09
CA ALA A 385 -17.92 -9.20 1.04
C ALA A 385 -18.40 -10.42 0.26
N PHE A 386 -19.73 -10.66 0.21
CA PHE A 386 -20.32 -11.88 -0.33
C PHE A 386 -21.52 -11.60 -1.24
N VAL A 387 -21.29 -11.51 -2.56
CA VAL A 387 -22.32 -11.53 -3.64
C VAL A 387 -21.67 -11.58 -5.02
N ARG A 388 -22.48 -11.61 -6.11
CA ARG A 388 -22.05 -11.65 -7.53
C ARG A 388 -20.83 -10.77 -7.85
N ASP A 389 -20.75 -9.58 -7.25
CA ASP A 389 -19.71 -8.56 -7.47
C ASP A 389 -19.10 -8.10 -6.12
N GLY A 390 -18.82 -9.02 -5.19
CA GLY A 390 -18.30 -8.67 -3.84
C GLY A 390 -16.92 -8.02 -3.87
N LEU A 391 -16.86 -6.69 -3.66
CA LEU A 391 -15.65 -5.87 -3.68
C LEU A 391 -15.27 -5.38 -2.27
N GLY A 392 -13.98 -5.30 -1.97
CA GLY A 392 -13.47 -4.73 -0.72
C GLY A 392 -13.86 -5.57 0.49
N GLY A 393 -13.20 -6.72 0.71
CA GLY A 393 -13.52 -7.60 1.83
C GLY A 393 -13.39 -6.88 3.17
N GLY A 394 -12.29 -6.15 3.39
CA GLY A 394 -12.12 -5.22 4.51
C GLY A 394 -12.79 -3.87 4.24
N LEU A 395 -12.32 -3.19 3.19
CA LEU A 395 -12.67 -1.81 2.87
C LEU A 395 -12.97 -1.65 1.38
N TYR A 396 -14.08 -0.98 1.09
CA TYR A 396 -14.38 -0.39 -0.20
C TYR A 396 -14.34 1.12 -0.06
N VAL A 397 -13.59 1.81 -0.91
CA VAL A 397 -13.50 3.28 -0.88
C VAL A 397 -13.65 3.90 -2.27
N ILE A 398 -14.39 5.01 -2.32
CA ILE A 398 -14.49 5.94 -3.45
C ILE A 398 -14.10 7.33 -2.94
N ALA A 399 -12.98 7.87 -3.43
CA ALA A 399 -12.56 9.22 -3.05
C ALA A 399 -11.58 9.83 -4.05
N ASN A 400 -11.61 11.16 -4.16
CA ASN A 400 -10.60 11.93 -4.91
C ASN A 400 -9.28 11.93 -4.14
N PHE A 401 -9.33 12.14 -2.83
CA PHE A 401 -8.18 12.06 -1.94
C PHE A 401 -8.36 10.90 -0.97
N PHE A 402 -7.57 9.84 -1.12
CA PHE A 402 -7.58 8.69 -0.23
C PHE A 402 -6.20 8.50 0.40
N ALA A 403 -6.14 8.59 1.72
CA ALA A 403 -4.91 8.32 2.47
C ALA A 403 -5.17 7.26 3.53
N ILE A 404 -4.32 6.24 3.56
CA ILE A 404 -4.26 5.27 4.64
C ILE A 404 -2.83 5.15 5.18
N ALA A 405 -2.70 5.19 6.50
CA ALA A 405 -1.42 5.09 7.17
C ALA A 405 -1.47 4.17 8.39
N ASP A 406 -0.36 3.48 8.65
CA ASP A 406 -0.11 2.72 9.90
C ASP A 406 -1.24 1.73 10.25
N SER A 407 -1.90 1.19 9.22
CA SER A 407 -3.10 0.36 9.36
C SER A 407 -2.85 -1.10 8.99
N HIS A 408 -3.77 -1.98 9.39
CA HIS A 408 -3.65 -3.43 9.21
C HIS A 408 -4.92 -4.06 8.61
N PHE A 409 -4.74 -4.85 7.54
CA PHE A 409 -5.78 -5.62 6.87
C PHE A 409 -5.42 -7.09 6.90
N ALA A 410 -6.17 -7.90 7.64
CA ALA A 410 -5.88 -9.32 7.79
C ALA A 410 -7.09 -10.23 7.56
N GLU A 411 -6.87 -11.37 6.89
CA GLU A 411 -7.87 -12.45 6.77
C GLU A 411 -9.21 -11.98 6.16
N ASN A 412 -9.20 -10.89 5.39
CA ASN A 412 -10.43 -10.39 4.76
C ASN A 412 -10.70 -11.11 3.44
N LEU A 413 -11.98 -11.29 3.12
CA LEU A 413 -12.43 -12.09 2.00
C LEU A 413 -13.38 -11.29 1.09
N ALA A 414 -12.98 -11.11 -0.16
CA ALA A 414 -13.83 -10.63 -1.25
C ALA A 414 -14.29 -11.83 -2.11
N ALA A 415 -15.37 -12.50 -1.66
CA ALA A 415 -15.93 -13.67 -2.30
C ALA A 415 -17.02 -13.27 -3.31
N ALA A 416 -16.71 -13.37 -4.60
CA ALA A 416 -17.67 -13.08 -5.66
C ALA A 416 -17.72 -14.15 -6.73
N ASN A 417 -18.89 -14.41 -7.31
CA ASN A 417 -18.99 -15.42 -8.37
C ASN A 417 -18.45 -14.96 -9.74
N LEU A 418 -18.22 -13.65 -9.95
CA LEU A 418 -17.84 -13.13 -11.27
C LEU A 418 -16.72 -12.07 -11.27
N ARG A 419 -16.64 -11.15 -10.28
CA ARG A 419 -15.71 -10.00 -10.30
C ARG A 419 -15.29 -9.48 -8.91
N GLY A 420 -14.88 -10.36 -7.99
CA GLY A 420 -14.55 -9.93 -6.62
C GLY A 420 -13.14 -9.35 -6.51
N GLY A 421 -12.99 -8.10 -6.12
CA GLY A 421 -11.69 -7.42 -6.06
C GLY A 421 -11.34 -6.97 -4.65
N GLY A 422 -10.06 -6.94 -4.31
CA GLY A 422 -9.54 -6.26 -3.12
C GLY A 422 -9.93 -6.96 -1.83
N GLY A 423 -9.22 -8.02 -1.45
CA GLY A 423 -9.56 -8.82 -0.26
C GLY A 423 -9.50 -7.95 0.99
N GLY A 424 -8.39 -7.24 1.18
CA GLY A 424 -8.27 -6.20 2.20
C GLY A 424 -8.89 -4.88 1.76
N LEU A 425 -8.40 -4.32 0.66
CA LEU A 425 -8.79 -3.00 0.15
C LEU A 425 -9.22 -3.06 -1.32
N TYR A 426 -10.36 -2.47 -1.62
CA TYR A 426 -10.75 -2.06 -2.97
C TYR A 426 -10.88 -0.55 -3.04
N TYR A 427 -10.00 0.10 -3.79
CA TYR A 427 -10.12 1.51 -4.16
C TYR A 427 -10.72 1.60 -5.55
N ASP A 428 -11.79 2.39 -5.68
CA ASP A 428 -12.46 2.71 -6.93
C ASP A 428 -12.36 4.21 -7.14
N ALA A 429 -11.74 4.64 -8.23
CA ALA A 429 -11.68 6.05 -8.53
C ALA A 429 -13.09 6.61 -8.81
N PRO A 430 -13.38 7.87 -8.43
CA PRO A 430 -14.70 8.45 -8.65
C PRO A 430 -15.07 8.44 -10.15
N ASP A 431 -16.27 7.93 -10.46
CA ASP A 431 -16.86 8.01 -11.80
C ASP A 431 -18.16 8.84 -11.78
N ASN A 432 -18.32 9.70 -12.80
CA ASN A 432 -19.52 10.47 -13.09
C ASN A 432 -20.80 9.61 -13.25
N VAL A 433 -20.69 8.28 -13.37
CA VAL A 433 -21.82 7.37 -13.63
C VAL A 433 -22.62 6.98 -12.38
N LEU A 434 -22.08 7.14 -11.16
CA LEU A 434 -22.85 6.91 -9.91
C LEU A 434 -23.56 8.17 -9.39
N GLY A 435 -23.35 9.30 -10.06
CA GLY A 435 -23.93 10.60 -9.69
C GLY A 435 -23.37 11.16 -8.39
N SER A 436 -22.10 10.91 -8.08
CA SER A 436 -21.33 11.66 -7.09
C SER A 436 -21.26 13.14 -7.50
N GLU A 437 -21.33 14.07 -6.54
CA GLU A 437 -21.15 15.52 -6.77
C GLU A 437 -19.67 15.92 -6.93
N PHE A 438 -18.76 14.95 -6.81
CA PHE A 438 -17.32 15.17 -6.83
C PHE A 438 -16.83 15.02 -8.26
N ASP A 439 -16.30 16.12 -8.82
CA ASP A 439 -15.77 16.18 -10.18
C ASP A 439 -14.82 15.01 -10.46
N ASN A 440 -14.81 14.53 -11.71
CA ASN A 440 -13.87 13.56 -12.30
C ASN A 440 -12.41 14.06 -12.35
N GLY A 441 -12.01 14.90 -11.39
CA GLY A 441 -10.71 15.54 -11.33
C GLY A 441 -9.58 14.60 -10.93
N ASN A 442 -8.48 15.18 -10.50
CA ASN A 442 -7.32 14.43 -10.03
C ASN A 442 -7.66 13.46 -8.87
N ALA A 443 -7.09 12.25 -8.94
CA ALA A 443 -7.13 11.27 -7.87
C ALA A 443 -5.76 11.11 -7.22
N GLU A 444 -5.71 11.17 -5.89
CA GLU A 444 -4.51 10.95 -5.09
C GLU A 444 -4.75 9.83 -4.08
N VAL A 445 -3.91 8.80 -4.14
CA VAL A 445 -3.98 7.61 -3.31
C VAL A 445 -2.65 7.45 -2.58
N GLN A 446 -2.67 7.48 -1.25
CA GLN A 446 -1.50 7.26 -0.41
C GLN A 446 -1.70 6.03 0.49
N VAL A 447 -0.82 5.04 0.40
CA VAL A 447 -0.81 3.83 1.22
C VAL A 447 0.53 3.71 1.94
N LEU A 448 0.57 4.17 3.19
CA LEU A 448 1.81 4.37 3.94
C LEU A 448 1.90 3.38 5.11
N ARG A 449 3.02 2.64 5.23
CA ARG A 449 3.30 1.75 6.37
C ARG A 449 2.12 0.83 6.73
N THR A 450 1.37 0.40 5.73
CA THR A 450 0.13 -0.37 5.89
C THR A 450 0.41 -1.82 5.51
N SER A 451 -0.21 -2.76 6.24
CA SER A 451 -0.01 -4.19 6.02
C SER A 451 -1.28 -4.89 5.54
N PHE A 452 -1.15 -5.67 4.49
CA PHE A 452 -2.19 -6.52 3.89
C PHE A 452 -1.72 -7.97 3.95
N VAL A 453 -2.28 -8.73 4.89
CA VAL A 453 -1.82 -10.08 5.22
C VAL A 453 -2.96 -11.10 5.10
N GLN A 454 -2.74 -12.22 4.41
CA GLN A 454 -3.72 -13.33 4.35
C GLN A 454 -5.10 -12.92 3.83
N ASN A 455 -5.18 -11.91 2.98
CA ASN A 455 -6.45 -11.52 2.37
C ASN A 455 -6.68 -12.32 1.09
N THR A 456 -7.95 -12.50 0.75
CA THR A 456 -8.35 -13.31 -0.40
C THR A 456 -9.38 -12.58 -1.26
N ALA A 457 -9.19 -12.60 -2.58
CA ALA A 457 -10.12 -12.02 -3.55
C ALA A 457 -10.12 -12.79 -4.89
N HIS A 458 -10.94 -12.41 -5.86
CA HIS A 458 -10.79 -12.91 -7.24
C HIS A 458 -9.73 -12.10 -8.01
N VAL A 459 -9.51 -10.84 -7.65
CA VAL A 459 -8.46 -9.98 -8.19
C VAL A 459 -7.89 -9.12 -7.05
N GLY A 460 -6.56 -8.95 -6.98
CA GLY A 460 -5.92 -8.13 -5.93
C GLY A 460 -6.17 -8.69 -4.53
N GLY A 461 -5.54 -9.83 -4.21
CA GLY A 461 -5.82 -10.56 -2.96
C GLY A 461 -5.64 -9.68 -1.73
N GLY A 462 -4.53 -8.95 -1.64
CA GLY A 462 -4.30 -7.94 -0.61
C GLY A 462 -5.07 -6.65 -0.88
N ALA A 463 -4.71 -5.95 -1.95
CA ALA A 463 -5.40 -4.74 -2.38
C ALA A 463 -5.59 -4.69 -3.90
N PHE A 464 -6.63 -3.96 -4.29
CA PHE A 464 -6.93 -3.65 -5.68
C PHE A 464 -7.23 -2.16 -5.83
N ILE A 465 -6.52 -1.50 -6.74
CA ILE A 465 -6.66 -0.07 -7.05
C ILE A 465 -7.14 0.04 -8.49
N ASP A 466 -8.41 0.40 -8.66
CA ASP A 466 -9.05 0.61 -9.94
C ASP A 466 -9.13 2.11 -10.23
N VAL A 467 -8.34 2.57 -11.21
CA VAL A 467 -8.37 3.95 -11.69
C VAL A 467 -8.79 4.03 -13.16
N GLU A 468 -9.36 2.98 -13.75
CA GLU A 468 -9.68 2.94 -15.20
C GLU A 468 -10.54 4.11 -15.68
N ARG A 469 -11.40 4.63 -14.79
CA ARG A 469 -12.44 5.63 -15.10
C ARG A 469 -12.04 7.09 -14.82
N VAL A 470 -10.77 7.34 -14.47
CA VAL A 470 -10.27 8.71 -14.29
C VAL A 470 -9.95 9.35 -15.64
N PHE A 471 -10.38 10.60 -15.84
CA PHE A 471 -10.18 11.33 -17.11
C PHE A 471 -9.12 12.44 -17.01
N GLU A 472 -8.60 12.71 -15.81
CA GLU A 472 -7.51 13.65 -15.47
C GLU A 472 -6.31 12.91 -14.81
N SER A 473 -5.49 13.55 -13.97
CA SER A 473 -4.26 12.96 -13.42
C SER A 473 -4.49 12.03 -12.22
N VAL A 474 -3.67 10.99 -12.11
CA VAL A 474 -3.68 10.02 -11.00
C VAL A 474 -2.30 9.94 -10.37
N ALA A 475 -2.22 10.09 -9.04
CA ALA A 475 -1.02 9.83 -8.25
C ALA A 475 -1.30 8.72 -7.23
N ILE A 476 -0.55 7.63 -7.28
CA ILE A 476 -0.61 6.52 -6.34
C ILE A 476 0.76 6.32 -5.72
N ASP A 477 0.88 6.57 -4.41
CA ASP A 477 2.10 6.38 -3.64
C ASP A 477 1.91 5.28 -2.58
N ILE A 478 2.66 4.19 -2.72
CA ILE A 478 2.70 3.06 -1.78
C ILE A 478 4.10 3.02 -1.17
N VAL A 479 4.20 3.31 0.13
CA VAL A 479 5.51 3.51 0.80
C VAL A 479 5.59 2.74 2.10
N GLY A 480 6.64 1.92 2.25
CA GLY A 480 6.89 1.17 3.48
C GLY A 480 5.82 0.12 3.81
N SER A 481 4.98 -0.23 2.83
CA SER A 481 3.81 -1.10 3.00
C SER A 481 4.16 -2.57 2.71
N THR A 482 3.38 -3.49 3.26
CA THR A 482 3.61 -4.94 3.13
C THR A 482 2.37 -5.65 2.61
N PHE A 483 2.53 -6.47 1.57
CA PHE A 483 1.54 -7.39 1.01
C PHE A 483 2.07 -8.81 1.16
N ALA A 484 1.57 -9.55 2.14
CA ALA A 484 2.07 -10.89 2.48
C ALA A 484 0.97 -11.96 2.49
N ASP A 485 1.29 -13.16 1.99
CA ASP A 485 0.42 -14.34 2.10
C ASP A 485 -0.99 -14.14 1.52
N ASN A 486 -1.17 -13.21 0.57
CA ASN A 486 -2.48 -12.96 -0.03
C ASN A 486 -2.74 -13.90 -1.22
N GLU A 487 -4.00 -14.23 -1.46
CA GLU A 487 -4.40 -15.26 -2.42
C GLU A 487 -5.52 -14.80 -3.36
N ILE A 488 -5.47 -15.28 -4.61
CA ILE A 488 -6.59 -15.24 -5.53
C ILE A 488 -7.39 -16.55 -5.47
N SER A 489 -8.68 -16.51 -5.11
CA SER A 489 -9.46 -17.71 -4.73
C SER A 489 -9.92 -18.62 -5.87
N ALA A 490 -10.15 -18.12 -7.09
CA ALA A 490 -10.42 -18.90 -8.33
C ALA A 490 -10.80 -17.95 -9.47
N MET A 491 -10.45 -18.28 -10.72
CA MET A 491 -10.94 -17.60 -11.93
C MET A 491 -11.83 -18.59 -12.70
N ASP A 492 -13.14 -18.30 -12.83
CA ASP A 492 -14.04 -19.03 -13.74
C ASP A 492 -14.02 -18.43 -15.17
N PHE A 493 -13.37 -17.27 -15.36
CA PHE A 493 -13.17 -16.64 -16.67
C PHE A 493 -11.80 -15.95 -16.78
N VAL A 494 -11.10 -16.26 -17.87
CA VAL A 494 -9.90 -15.55 -18.34
C VAL A 494 -10.33 -14.15 -18.80
N THR A 495 -9.78 -13.07 -18.22
CA THR A 495 -8.91 -12.13 -18.98
C THR A 495 -8.30 -10.97 -18.21
N ASP A 496 -8.81 -10.45 -17.09
CA ASP A 496 -8.28 -9.17 -16.58
C ASP A 496 -8.01 -9.19 -15.07
N GLY A 497 -6.73 -9.12 -14.70
CA GLY A 497 -6.27 -8.89 -13.32
C GLY A 497 -5.78 -10.13 -12.58
N GLY A 498 -4.50 -10.13 -12.21
CA GLY A 498 -4.02 -11.03 -11.16
C GLY A 498 -2.82 -10.42 -10.49
N GLY A 499 -2.97 -9.89 -9.29
CA GLY A 499 -1.91 -9.34 -8.45
C GLY A 499 -2.10 -9.92 -7.07
N GLY A 500 -1.63 -11.15 -6.82
CA GLY A 500 -1.96 -11.91 -5.60
C GLY A 500 -1.84 -11.07 -4.33
N GLY A 501 -0.79 -10.23 -4.27
CA GLY A 501 -0.66 -9.16 -3.28
C GLY A 501 -1.39 -7.87 -3.69
N LEU A 502 -0.98 -7.28 -4.82
CA LEU A 502 -1.42 -5.96 -5.27
C LEU A 502 -1.79 -5.95 -6.75
N GLY A 503 -3.03 -5.55 -7.07
CA GLY A 503 -3.46 -5.28 -8.44
C GLY A 503 -3.75 -3.79 -8.66
N ILE A 504 -3.27 -3.25 -9.78
CA ILE A 504 -3.50 -1.87 -10.20
C ILE A 504 -3.96 -1.88 -11.67
N LEU A 505 -5.11 -1.28 -11.95
CA LEU A 505 -5.58 -1.01 -13.31
C LEU A 505 -5.47 0.49 -13.60
N GLY A 506 -4.66 0.83 -14.60
CA GLY A 506 -4.48 2.20 -15.09
C GLY A 506 -5.60 2.66 -16.01
N THR A 507 -5.63 3.95 -16.36
CA THR A 507 -6.68 4.56 -17.19
C THR A 507 -6.52 4.22 -18.67
N ASP A 508 -7.65 4.04 -19.35
CA ASP A 508 -7.74 3.92 -20.81
C ASP A 508 -8.11 5.26 -21.51
N GLY A 509 -8.44 6.30 -20.75
CA GLY A 509 -9.22 7.45 -21.23
C GLY A 509 -8.67 8.86 -20.96
N LEU A 510 -7.41 9.02 -20.56
CA LEU A 510 -6.81 10.34 -20.30
C LEU A 510 -7.01 11.30 -21.48
N SER A 511 -7.67 12.43 -21.20
CA SER A 511 -8.36 13.22 -22.21
C SER A 511 -7.51 14.36 -22.80
N SER A 512 -6.41 14.75 -22.13
CA SER A 512 -5.59 15.89 -22.52
C SER A 512 -4.07 15.62 -22.44
N PRO A 513 -3.25 16.22 -23.33
CA PRO A 513 -1.80 16.20 -23.21
C PRO A 513 -1.38 17.08 -22.02
N GLY A 514 -1.25 16.45 -20.86
CA GLY A 514 -1.03 17.09 -19.56
C GLY A 514 -1.46 16.19 -18.40
N ASP A 515 -2.37 15.25 -18.66
CA ASP A 515 -2.78 14.24 -17.69
C ASP A 515 -1.71 13.14 -17.57
N SER A 516 -1.39 12.75 -16.34
CA SER A 516 -0.39 11.71 -16.06
C SER A 516 -0.87 10.70 -15.03
N GLN A 517 -0.45 9.45 -15.19
CA GLN A 517 -0.52 8.47 -14.11
C GLN A 517 0.86 8.23 -13.53
N LEU A 518 1.03 8.53 -12.25
CA LEU A 518 2.25 8.25 -11.51
C LEU A 518 1.94 7.24 -10.41
N ILE A 519 2.51 6.04 -10.54
CA ILE A 519 2.40 4.97 -9.56
C ILE A 519 3.79 4.69 -9.00
N THR A 520 4.00 4.95 -7.72
CA THR A 520 5.28 4.72 -7.04
C THR A 520 5.11 3.70 -5.94
N LEU A 521 5.88 2.61 -5.99
CA LEU A 521 6.08 1.67 -4.90
C LEU A 521 7.50 1.87 -4.36
N ARG A 522 7.64 2.31 -3.11
CA ARG A 522 8.93 2.51 -2.45
C ARG A 522 9.00 1.75 -1.14
N ASP A 523 10.14 1.16 -0.80
CA ASP A 523 10.35 0.41 0.45
C ASP A 523 9.25 -0.64 0.70
N THR A 524 8.68 -1.20 -0.37
CA THR A 524 7.48 -2.03 -0.32
C THR A 524 7.86 -3.50 -0.36
N LYS A 525 7.18 -4.31 0.46
CA LYS A 525 7.38 -5.76 0.51
C LYS A 525 6.17 -6.48 -0.07
N VAL A 526 6.36 -7.21 -1.17
CA VAL A 526 5.33 -8.07 -1.77
C VAL A 526 5.85 -9.50 -1.72
N ILE A 527 5.39 -10.26 -0.73
CA ILE A 527 5.98 -11.56 -0.39
C ILE A 527 4.94 -12.68 -0.24
N ASP A 528 5.31 -13.89 -0.64
CA ASP A 528 4.53 -15.10 -0.37
C ASP A 528 3.08 -15.07 -0.93
N ASN A 529 2.80 -14.23 -1.95
CA ASN A 529 1.47 -14.12 -2.53
C ASN A 529 1.23 -15.17 -3.64
N SER A 530 -0.03 -15.53 -3.86
CA SER A 530 -0.43 -16.62 -4.78
C SER A 530 -1.55 -16.21 -5.73
N ALA A 531 -1.34 -16.44 -7.02
CA ALA A 531 -2.30 -16.20 -8.09
C ALA A 531 -2.51 -17.48 -8.95
N PRO A 532 -3.34 -18.44 -8.53
CA PRO A 532 -3.56 -19.68 -9.27
C PRO A 532 -4.45 -19.51 -10.51
N ASN A 533 -4.65 -20.60 -11.26
CA ASN A 533 -5.64 -20.73 -12.36
C ASN A 533 -5.41 -19.80 -13.57
N GLY A 534 -4.15 -19.52 -13.90
CA GLY A 534 -3.76 -18.73 -15.06
C GLY A 534 -3.90 -17.23 -14.84
N ALA A 535 -4.19 -16.80 -13.60
CA ALA A 535 -4.07 -15.40 -13.21
C ALA A 535 -2.65 -14.88 -13.52
N LEU A 536 -2.52 -13.59 -13.76
CA LEU A 536 -1.22 -12.95 -13.98
C LEU A 536 -0.63 -12.55 -12.62
N GLY A 537 0.56 -11.94 -12.57
CA GLY A 537 1.11 -11.22 -11.42
C GLY A 537 0.95 -11.93 -10.06
N GLY A 538 1.82 -12.89 -9.74
CA GLY A 538 1.75 -13.58 -8.43
C GLY A 538 1.85 -12.59 -7.26
N GLY A 539 2.74 -11.61 -7.36
CA GLY A 539 2.86 -10.51 -6.39
C GLY A 539 2.12 -9.25 -6.83
N ILE A 540 2.65 -8.59 -7.86
CA ILE A 540 2.18 -7.31 -8.39
C ILE A 540 1.61 -7.50 -9.78
N TYR A 541 0.48 -6.85 -10.03
CA TYR A 541 -0.08 -6.68 -11.36
C TYR A 541 -0.39 -5.25 -11.67
N TYR A 542 0.13 -4.83 -12.81
CA TYR A 542 -0.12 -3.54 -13.39
C TYR A 542 -0.47 -3.69 -14.87
N TYR A 543 -1.57 -3.04 -15.26
CA TYR A 543 -2.01 -2.99 -16.65
C TYR A 543 -2.59 -1.62 -16.96
N SER A 544 -2.21 -1.03 -18.09
CA SER A 544 -2.79 0.20 -18.62
C SER A 544 -2.73 0.22 -20.15
N GLN A 545 -3.85 0.52 -20.82
CA GLN A 545 -3.88 0.79 -22.27
C GLN A 545 -3.86 2.30 -22.51
N ALA A 546 -2.68 2.91 -22.41
CA ALA A 546 -2.57 4.35 -22.67
C ALA A 546 -2.88 4.69 -24.14
N ALA A 547 -3.63 5.78 -24.36
CA ALA A 547 -3.58 6.49 -25.63
C ALA A 547 -2.15 7.01 -25.88
N SER A 548 -1.74 7.11 -27.15
CA SER A 548 -0.34 7.22 -27.63
C SER A 548 0.52 8.38 -27.11
N ASN A 549 0.02 9.24 -26.21
CA ASN A 549 0.61 10.50 -25.77
C ASN A 549 0.66 10.75 -24.25
N ASN A 550 0.25 9.80 -23.39
CA ASN A 550 0.25 10.04 -21.93
C ASN A 550 1.37 9.31 -21.16
N PRO A 551 2.06 10.01 -20.23
CA PRO A 551 3.16 9.47 -19.44
C PRO A 551 2.65 8.62 -18.26
N ASN A 552 2.17 7.40 -18.54
CA ASN A 552 1.79 6.47 -17.47
C ASN A 552 3.06 5.77 -16.95
N LEU A 553 3.49 6.13 -15.74
CA LEU A 553 4.67 5.59 -15.07
C LEU A 553 4.27 4.69 -13.89
N ILE A 554 4.79 3.47 -13.91
CA ILE A 554 4.93 2.65 -12.70
C ILE A 554 6.42 2.55 -12.34
N SER A 555 6.75 2.90 -11.10
CA SER A 555 8.10 2.82 -10.55
C SER A 555 8.12 1.96 -9.30
N VAL A 556 8.95 0.92 -9.31
CA VAL A 556 9.21 0.02 -8.18
C VAL A 556 10.63 0.27 -7.70
N ILE A 557 10.78 0.83 -6.51
CA ILE A 557 12.05 1.38 -5.99
C ILE A 557 12.30 0.80 -4.60
N ASP A 558 13.54 0.43 -4.28
CA ASP A 558 13.97 0.00 -2.93
C ASP A 558 13.06 -1.11 -2.35
N SER A 559 12.51 -1.97 -3.22
CA SER A 559 11.40 -2.86 -2.87
C SER A 559 11.81 -4.34 -2.94
N THR A 560 11.13 -5.17 -2.16
CA THR A 560 11.35 -6.63 -2.13
C THR A 560 10.12 -7.35 -2.66
N ILE A 561 10.29 -8.07 -3.77
CA ILE A 561 9.25 -8.87 -4.42
C ILE A 561 9.73 -10.31 -4.39
N ALA A 562 9.25 -11.10 -3.43
CA ALA A 562 9.84 -12.41 -3.18
C ALA A 562 8.85 -13.54 -2.90
N ARG A 563 9.17 -14.75 -3.37
CA ARG A 563 8.40 -15.98 -3.12
C ARG A 563 6.93 -15.89 -3.56
N ASN A 564 6.62 -15.02 -4.51
CA ASN A 564 5.29 -14.96 -5.09
C ASN A 564 5.14 -16.02 -6.18
N SER A 565 3.92 -16.53 -6.37
CA SER A 565 3.67 -17.59 -7.32
C SER A 565 2.41 -17.38 -8.15
N THR A 566 2.50 -17.72 -9.43
CA THR A 566 1.36 -17.79 -10.33
C THR A 566 1.45 -19.01 -11.25
N THR A 567 0.32 -19.48 -11.76
CA THR A 567 0.31 -20.43 -12.88
C THR A 567 0.15 -19.75 -14.26
N GLY A 568 0.05 -18.41 -14.30
CA GLY A 568 0.12 -17.60 -15.52
C GLY A 568 1.50 -16.93 -15.66
N SER A 569 1.54 -15.65 -16.03
CA SER A 569 2.80 -14.92 -16.25
C SER A 569 3.10 -13.87 -15.18
N GLY A 570 4.38 -13.60 -14.94
CA GLY A 570 4.87 -12.60 -13.98
C GLY A 570 4.74 -13.08 -12.54
N GLY A 571 5.66 -13.93 -12.08
CA GLY A 571 5.58 -14.52 -10.75
C GLY A 571 5.68 -13.49 -9.64
N GLY A 572 6.70 -12.64 -9.70
CA GLY A 572 6.81 -11.47 -8.85
C GLY A 572 5.99 -10.31 -9.39
N ILE A 573 6.28 -9.91 -10.63
CA ILE A 573 5.71 -8.71 -11.25
C ILE A 573 5.16 -9.05 -12.64
N TYR A 574 3.92 -8.64 -12.90
CA TYR A 574 3.39 -8.49 -14.24
C TYR A 574 3.10 -7.00 -14.47
N ALA A 575 3.80 -6.38 -15.40
CA ALA A 575 3.63 -4.96 -15.69
C ALA A 575 3.54 -4.71 -17.19
N LEU A 576 2.40 -4.17 -17.62
CA LEU A 576 2.17 -3.68 -18.98
C LEU A 576 1.68 -2.23 -18.94
N GLY A 577 2.46 -1.33 -19.53
CA GLY A 577 2.13 0.09 -19.66
C GLY A 577 3.28 0.86 -20.27
N ARG A 578 3.08 2.16 -20.51
CA ARG A 578 4.04 2.95 -21.31
C ARG A 578 5.40 3.09 -20.62
N TRP A 579 5.46 3.55 -19.37
CA TRP A 579 6.71 3.71 -18.61
C TRP A 579 6.75 2.75 -17.44
N ILE A 580 7.73 1.86 -17.45
CA ILE A 580 7.96 0.90 -16.35
C ILE A 580 9.40 1.04 -15.89
N GLN A 581 9.59 1.36 -14.62
CA GLN A 581 10.88 1.45 -13.97
C GLN A 581 10.95 0.51 -12.77
N ILE A 582 12.00 -0.30 -12.71
CA ILE A 582 12.36 -1.09 -11.53
C ILE A 582 13.79 -0.71 -11.15
N ARG A 583 14.00 -0.26 -9.92
CA ARG A 583 15.29 0.23 -9.46
C ARG A 583 15.58 -0.18 -8.02
N ASP A 584 16.84 -0.43 -7.70
CA ASP A 584 17.31 -0.71 -6.33
C ASP A 584 16.51 -1.82 -5.63
N SER A 585 15.99 -2.79 -6.39
CA SER A 585 14.99 -3.74 -5.90
C SER A 585 15.48 -5.18 -5.93
N LEU A 586 14.94 -6.00 -5.03
CA LEU A 586 15.17 -7.43 -4.95
C LEU A 586 13.95 -8.19 -5.48
N ILE A 587 14.15 -8.96 -6.56
CA ILE A 587 13.16 -9.87 -7.14
C ILE A 587 13.66 -11.30 -6.94
N ASP A 588 13.17 -12.00 -5.91
CA ASP A 588 13.74 -13.27 -5.45
C ASP A 588 12.74 -14.42 -5.36
N SER A 589 13.15 -15.62 -5.78
CA SER A 589 12.42 -16.87 -5.51
C SER A 589 10.96 -16.89 -6.01
N ASN A 590 10.62 -16.09 -7.03
CA ASN A 590 9.26 -16.05 -7.58
C ASN A 590 9.05 -17.14 -8.64
N ARG A 591 7.80 -17.57 -8.84
CA ARG A 591 7.44 -18.68 -9.73
C ARG A 591 6.29 -18.33 -10.68
N ALA A 592 6.44 -18.66 -11.96
CA ALA A 592 5.41 -18.47 -12.99
C ALA A 592 5.43 -19.57 -14.06
N GLU A 593 4.46 -19.54 -14.98
CA GLU A 593 4.58 -20.21 -16.28
C GLU A 593 5.63 -19.52 -17.15
N ALA A 594 5.59 -18.18 -17.21
CA ALA A 594 6.54 -17.34 -17.94
C ALA A 594 6.87 -16.06 -17.15
N GLY A 595 8.12 -15.59 -17.21
CA GLY A 595 8.58 -14.43 -16.42
C GLY A 595 8.54 -14.73 -14.93
N GLY A 596 9.37 -15.66 -14.46
CA GLY A 596 9.35 -16.15 -13.08
C GLY A 596 9.50 -15.01 -12.08
N GLY A 597 10.48 -14.13 -12.28
CA GLY A 597 10.64 -12.89 -11.51
C GLY A 597 9.69 -11.81 -12.01
N ALA A 598 9.85 -11.42 -13.28
CA ALA A 598 9.04 -10.36 -13.89
C ALA A 598 8.67 -10.66 -15.35
N LEU A 599 7.47 -10.26 -15.74
CA LEU A 599 7.09 -10.00 -17.12
C LEU A 599 6.89 -8.51 -17.29
N ILE A 600 7.60 -7.92 -18.25
CA ILE A 600 7.60 -6.48 -18.47
C ILE A 600 7.46 -6.18 -19.96
N GLY A 601 6.55 -5.26 -20.29
CA GLY A 601 6.34 -4.79 -21.65
C GLY A 601 5.71 -3.41 -21.71
N SER A 602 5.99 -2.67 -22.78
CA SER A 602 5.31 -1.42 -23.10
C SER A 602 4.28 -1.58 -24.20
N ASP A 603 3.47 -0.55 -24.43
CA ASP A 603 2.82 -0.36 -25.72
C ASP A 603 3.89 -0.07 -26.79
N ILE A 604 3.49 -0.11 -28.06
CA ILE A 604 4.36 -0.11 -29.26
C ILE A 604 5.12 1.24 -29.44
N TYR A 605 5.02 2.16 -28.49
CA TYR A 605 5.57 3.51 -28.56
C TYR A 605 6.59 3.72 -27.43
N SER A 606 7.80 4.17 -27.83
CA SER A 606 8.89 4.59 -26.94
C SER A 606 8.37 5.51 -25.82
N PRO A 607 8.88 5.34 -24.58
CA PRO A 607 10.12 4.69 -24.16
C PRO A 607 9.97 3.29 -23.57
N TYR A 608 11.12 2.64 -23.46
CA TYR A 608 11.27 1.23 -23.12
C TYR A 608 11.28 0.99 -21.61
N PRO A 609 10.77 -0.16 -21.13
CA PRO A 609 10.94 -0.57 -19.75
C PRO A 609 12.40 -0.59 -19.30
N HIS A 610 12.64 -0.14 -18.08
CA HIS A 610 13.99 0.02 -17.52
C HIS A 610 14.12 -0.70 -16.16
N LEU A 611 15.07 -1.63 -16.08
CA LEU A 611 15.46 -2.30 -14.84
C LEU A 611 16.91 -1.93 -14.50
N SER A 612 17.14 -1.32 -13.35
CA SER A 612 18.47 -0.81 -12.97
C SER A 612 18.83 -1.11 -11.52
N HIS A 613 20.13 -1.26 -11.22
CA HIS A 613 20.64 -1.41 -9.84
C HIS A 613 19.93 -2.49 -9.01
N SER A 614 19.42 -3.54 -9.66
CA SER A 614 18.52 -4.51 -9.02
C SER A 614 19.10 -5.92 -9.03
N ILE A 615 18.59 -6.76 -8.12
CA ILE A 615 18.97 -8.17 -8.02
C ILE A 615 17.75 -9.02 -8.40
N VAL A 616 17.87 -9.79 -9.49
CA VAL A 616 16.86 -10.75 -9.95
C VAL A 616 17.41 -12.16 -9.76
N THR A 617 16.95 -12.88 -8.73
CA THR A 617 17.59 -14.14 -8.34
C THR A 617 16.63 -15.26 -7.93
N ASN A 618 17.06 -16.51 -8.15
CA ASN A 618 16.32 -17.73 -7.76
C ASN A 618 14.90 -17.84 -8.34
N ASN A 619 14.57 -17.08 -9.38
CA ASN A 619 13.23 -17.10 -9.96
C ASN A 619 13.09 -18.27 -10.94
N THR A 620 11.90 -18.86 -11.01
CA THR A 620 11.64 -20.05 -11.83
C THR A 620 10.42 -19.85 -12.73
N ALA A 621 10.60 -20.03 -14.03
CA ALA A 621 9.53 -20.16 -15.02
C ALA A 621 9.47 -21.58 -15.58
N THR A 622 8.28 -22.09 -15.94
CA THR A 622 8.18 -23.40 -16.61
C THR A 622 8.42 -23.33 -18.12
N GLN A 623 8.30 -22.15 -18.73
CA GLN A 623 8.49 -21.92 -20.16
C GLN A 623 9.60 -20.88 -20.42
N TYR A 624 9.29 -19.59 -20.36
CA TYR A 624 10.20 -18.54 -20.84
C TYR A 624 10.61 -17.58 -19.73
N GLY A 625 11.89 -17.18 -19.70
CA GLY A 625 12.36 -16.08 -18.87
C GLY A 625 12.29 -16.39 -17.39
N GLY A 626 13.29 -17.11 -16.86
CA GLY A 626 13.27 -17.54 -15.45
C GLY A 626 13.31 -16.34 -14.52
N GLY A 627 14.22 -15.40 -14.80
CA GLY A 627 14.26 -14.09 -14.14
C GLY A 627 13.27 -13.14 -14.79
N ILE A 628 13.48 -12.84 -16.07
CA ILE A 628 12.78 -11.77 -16.79
C ILE A 628 12.25 -12.29 -18.13
N LEU A 629 11.01 -11.94 -18.43
CA LEU A 629 10.43 -12.00 -19.78
C LEU A 629 10.15 -10.59 -20.28
N GLY A 630 10.94 -10.13 -21.24
CA GLY A 630 10.74 -8.83 -21.91
C GLY A 630 9.97 -9.01 -23.22
N ILE A 631 8.78 -8.43 -23.33
CA ILE A 631 7.94 -8.56 -24.54
C ILE A 631 8.01 -7.33 -25.47
N THR A 632 8.71 -6.29 -25.03
CA THR A 632 9.15 -5.13 -25.81
C THR A 632 10.65 -4.95 -25.62
N GLN A 633 11.26 -3.96 -26.29
CA GLN A 633 12.65 -3.62 -26.01
C GLN A 633 12.83 -3.29 -24.53
N LEU A 634 13.85 -3.88 -23.91
CA LEU A 634 14.15 -3.79 -22.47
C LEU A 634 15.53 -3.18 -22.29
N ILE A 635 15.66 -2.24 -21.37
CA ILE A 635 16.96 -1.74 -20.90
C ILE A 635 17.22 -2.34 -19.52
N LEU A 636 18.37 -2.98 -19.35
CA LEU A 636 18.83 -3.53 -18.08
C LEU A 636 20.25 -3.04 -17.80
N GLU A 637 20.44 -2.33 -16.70
CA GLU A 637 21.73 -1.74 -16.34
C GLU A 637 22.12 -1.96 -14.88
N TYR A 638 23.41 -2.07 -14.59
CA TYR A 638 23.95 -2.19 -13.23
C TYR A 638 23.24 -3.25 -12.37
N SER A 639 22.77 -4.34 -12.98
CA SER A 639 21.90 -5.31 -12.32
C SER A 639 22.50 -6.72 -12.30
N ASN A 640 22.17 -7.49 -11.27
CA ASN A 640 22.60 -8.86 -11.10
C ASN A 640 21.43 -9.82 -11.34
N VAL A 641 21.47 -10.57 -12.45
CA VAL A 641 20.50 -11.60 -12.81
C VAL A 641 21.13 -12.97 -12.60
N SER A 642 20.79 -13.65 -11.51
CA SER A 642 21.50 -14.90 -11.16
C SER A 642 20.62 -16.04 -10.67
N HIS A 643 21.06 -17.28 -10.83
CA HIS A 643 20.37 -18.46 -10.29
C HIS A 643 18.90 -18.61 -10.76
N ASN A 644 18.55 -18.02 -11.91
CA ASN A 644 17.20 -18.11 -12.45
C ASN A 644 17.07 -19.30 -13.40
N LYS A 645 15.86 -19.88 -13.48
CA LYS A 645 15.62 -21.15 -14.19
C LYS A 645 14.38 -21.06 -15.09
N ALA A 646 14.50 -21.47 -16.35
CA ALA A 646 13.39 -21.60 -17.30
C ALA A 646 13.59 -22.72 -18.31
N SER A 647 12.59 -23.01 -19.14
CA SER A 647 12.80 -23.91 -20.30
C SER A 647 13.74 -23.25 -21.31
N GLU A 648 13.53 -21.96 -21.59
CA GLU A 648 14.36 -21.12 -22.46
C GLU A 648 14.59 -19.75 -21.80
N GLY A 649 15.80 -19.19 -21.96
CA GLY A 649 16.16 -17.90 -21.35
C GLY A 649 16.15 -17.97 -19.83
N GLY A 650 17.11 -18.70 -19.23
CA GLY A 650 17.15 -18.93 -17.78
C GLY A 650 17.14 -17.62 -16.99
N GLY A 651 17.98 -16.66 -17.38
CA GLY A 651 17.99 -15.30 -16.83
C GLY A 651 16.95 -14.40 -17.51
N LEU A 652 17.10 -14.20 -18.82
CA LEU A 652 16.27 -13.32 -19.65
C LEU A 652 15.79 -14.04 -20.91
N TYR A 653 14.51 -13.87 -21.23
CA TYR A 653 13.94 -14.19 -22.53
C TYR A 653 13.33 -12.93 -23.15
N SER A 654 13.63 -12.65 -24.42
CA SER A 654 12.93 -11.60 -25.19
C SER A 654 12.86 -11.95 -26.68
N SER A 655 11.65 -12.02 -27.23
CA SER A 655 11.44 -12.28 -28.66
C SER A 655 11.00 -11.03 -29.42
N TYR A 656 11.37 -10.95 -30.69
CA TYR A 656 11.04 -9.92 -31.67
C TYR A 656 11.48 -8.49 -31.34
N ASN A 657 12.34 -8.30 -30.33
CA ASN A 657 12.74 -6.98 -29.84
C ASN A 657 14.25 -6.93 -29.51
N LEU A 658 14.77 -5.71 -29.35
CA LEU A 658 16.14 -5.45 -28.91
C LEU A 658 16.21 -5.48 -27.37
N ALA A 659 17.08 -6.30 -26.79
CA ALA A 659 17.50 -6.15 -25.39
C ALA A 659 18.78 -5.32 -25.31
N VAL A 660 18.82 -4.32 -24.44
CA VAL A 660 20.01 -3.49 -24.16
C VAL A 660 20.49 -3.79 -22.75
N ILE A 661 21.66 -4.40 -22.63
CA ILE A 661 22.24 -4.85 -21.37
C ILE A 661 23.57 -4.13 -21.14
N LEU A 662 23.68 -3.40 -20.04
CA LEU A 662 24.83 -2.54 -19.71
C LEU A 662 25.33 -2.83 -18.29
N ASN A 663 26.63 -2.88 -18.05
CA ASN A 663 27.21 -2.89 -16.70
C ASN A 663 26.64 -3.97 -15.75
N SER A 664 26.21 -5.11 -16.31
CA SER A 664 25.37 -6.08 -15.61
C SER A 664 26.00 -7.46 -15.55
N THR A 665 25.54 -8.26 -14.59
CA THR A 665 26.04 -9.62 -14.39
C THR A 665 24.91 -10.62 -14.56
N PHE A 666 25.14 -11.62 -15.42
CA PHE A 666 24.29 -12.80 -15.55
C PHE A 666 25.08 -14.03 -15.11
N ALA A 667 24.71 -14.62 -13.98
CA ALA A 667 25.47 -15.72 -13.39
C ALA A 667 24.62 -16.91 -12.96
N TYR A 668 25.09 -18.14 -13.21
CA TYR A 668 24.43 -19.35 -12.70
C TYR A 668 22.96 -19.52 -13.15
N ASN A 669 22.56 -18.92 -14.28
CA ASN A 669 21.21 -19.10 -14.81
C ASN A 669 21.13 -20.39 -15.65
N GLU A 670 19.94 -21.01 -15.67
CA GLU A 670 19.73 -22.35 -16.25
C GLU A 670 18.54 -22.38 -17.23
N ALA A 671 18.79 -22.75 -18.48
CA ALA A 671 17.77 -23.16 -19.45
C ALA A 671 17.68 -24.70 -19.47
N THR A 672 16.59 -25.26 -18.92
CA THR A 672 16.52 -26.68 -18.54
C THR A 672 16.16 -27.62 -19.67
N ASN A 673 15.42 -27.13 -20.69
CA ASN A 673 14.98 -27.94 -21.83
C ASN A 673 15.19 -27.22 -23.17
N GLY A 674 15.96 -26.14 -23.17
CA GLY A 674 16.14 -25.28 -24.34
C GLY A 674 17.47 -24.52 -24.28
N SER A 675 17.47 -23.37 -24.95
CA SER A 675 18.66 -22.58 -25.26
C SER A 675 18.70 -21.26 -24.48
N GLY A 676 19.89 -20.65 -24.39
CA GLY A 676 20.09 -19.35 -23.74
C GLY A 676 20.05 -19.48 -22.22
N GLY A 677 21.08 -20.09 -21.62
CA GLY A 677 21.15 -20.27 -20.17
C GLY A 677 21.07 -18.94 -19.43
N ALA A 678 21.81 -17.93 -19.90
CA ALA A 678 21.66 -16.56 -19.44
C ALA A 678 20.54 -15.83 -20.18
N ILE A 679 20.65 -15.76 -21.51
CA ILE A 679 19.88 -14.85 -22.36
C ILE A 679 19.43 -15.60 -23.62
N HIS A 680 18.13 -15.54 -23.91
CA HIS A 680 17.55 -16.00 -25.17
C HIS A 680 16.85 -14.82 -25.86
N VAL A 681 17.38 -14.36 -26.98
CA VAL A 681 16.95 -13.09 -27.62
C VAL A 681 17.03 -13.09 -29.13
N ASP A 682 16.17 -12.30 -29.79
CA ASP A 682 16.27 -12.06 -31.25
C ASP A 682 17.21 -10.89 -31.60
N GLY A 683 17.31 -9.87 -30.74
CA GLY A 683 18.23 -8.74 -30.88
C GLY A 683 18.89 -8.37 -29.55
N LEU A 684 20.18 -8.06 -29.58
CA LEU A 684 20.97 -7.83 -28.36
C LEU A 684 22.03 -6.76 -28.54
N ARG A 685 22.07 -5.78 -27.63
CA ARG A 685 23.22 -4.92 -27.40
C ARG A 685 23.75 -5.19 -26.00
N LEU A 686 24.89 -5.88 -25.90
CA LEU A 686 25.55 -6.24 -24.65
C LEU A 686 26.85 -5.46 -24.50
N LEU A 687 26.93 -4.58 -23.50
CA LEU A 687 28.11 -3.76 -23.25
C LEU A 687 28.55 -3.88 -21.79
N GLN A 688 29.86 -3.93 -21.55
CA GLN A 688 30.44 -3.80 -20.21
C GLN A 688 29.84 -4.77 -19.19
N SER A 689 29.56 -6.00 -19.62
CA SER A 689 28.78 -6.95 -18.81
C SER A 689 29.50 -8.28 -18.66
N THR A 690 29.18 -9.00 -17.58
CA THR A 690 29.76 -10.30 -17.24
C THR A 690 28.69 -11.40 -17.33
N LEU A 691 28.87 -12.37 -18.23
CA LEU A 691 28.01 -13.57 -18.36
C LEU A 691 28.84 -14.79 -18.00
N THR A 692 28.57 -15.42 -16.85
CA THR A 692 29.41 -16.51 -16.34
C THR A 692 28.64 -17.67 -15.73
N ASN A 693 29.17 -18.89 -15.87
CA ASN A 693 28.60 -20.09 -15.25
C ASN A 693 27.11 -20.34 -15.58
N ASN A 694 26.62 -19.86 -16.73
CA ASN A 694 25.25 -20.12 -17.17
C ASN A 694 25.19 -21.44 -17.94
N THR A 695 24.07 -22.16 -17.82
CA THR A 695 23.91 -23.50 -18.37
C THR A 695 22.66 -23.59 -19.25
N ALA A 696 22.78 -24.14 -20.45
CA ALA A 696 21.67 -24.49 -21.32
C ALA A 696 21.70 -25.99 -21.64
N SER A 697 20.54 -26.64 -21.64
CA SER A 697 20.45 -28.06 -22.03
C SER A 697 20.62 -28.28 -23.54
N ASP A 698 20.41 -27.25 -24.36
CA ASP A 698 20.50 -27.34 -25.82
C ASP A 698 21.63 -26.46 -26.38
N GLN A 699 21.37 -25.21 -26.78
CA GLN A 699 22.39 -24.34 -27.36
C GLN A 699 22.56 -23.01 -26.60
N GLY A 700 23.70 -22.35 -26.77
CA GLY A 700 23.90 -21.00 -26.24
C GLY A 700 23.91 -20.98 -24.72
N GLY A 701 24.97 -21.55 -24.11
CA GLY A 701 25.06 -21.66 -22.65
C GLY A 701 24.94 -20.29 -21.96
N ALA A 702 25.53 -19.24 -22.53
CA ALA A 702 25.21 -17.86 -22.18
C ALA A 702 24.07 -17.31 -23.06
N ILE A 703 24.33 -17.14 -24.37
CA ILE A 703 23.44 -16.39 -25.27
C ILE A 703 22.95 -17.29 -26.41
N SER A 704 21.65 -17.25 -26.70
CA SER A 704 21.08 -17.92 -27.87
C SER A 704 20.24 -16.96 -28.71
N PHE A 705 20.45 -16.99 -30.03
CA PHE A 705 19.63 -16.33 -31.03
C PHE A 705 18.82 -17.38 -31.80
N PRO A 706 17.48 -17.44 -31.68
CA PRO A 706 16.67 -18.50 -32.30
C PRO A 706 16.41 -18.28 -33.79
N SER A 707 16.40 -17.01 -34.24
CA SER A 707 16.25 -16.62 -35.63
C SER A 707 17.14 -15.40 -35.91
N SER A 708 17.50 -15.15 -37.17
CA SER A 708 18.23 -13.92 -37.55
C SER A 708 17.27 -12.97 -38.25
N PRO A 709 16.71 -11.99 -37.52
CA PRO A 709 16.00 -10.88 -38.11
C PRO A 709 16.98 -9.72 -38.38
N ASP A 710 16.57 -8.77 -39.21
CA ASP A 710 17.27 -7.51 -39.52
C ASP A 710 17.45 -6.56 -38.30
N ILE A 711 17.56 -7.11 -37.07
CA ILE A 711 17.66 -6.39 -35.80
C ILE A 711 19.13 -6.30 -35.39
N LEU A 712 19.52 -5.14 -34.85
CA LEU A 712 20.88 -4.86 -34.37
C LEU A 712 21.37 -5.92 -33.37
N GLN A 713 22.61 -6.39 -33.56
CA GLN A 713 23.31 -7.23 -32.61
C GLN A 713 24.72 -6.68 -32.38
N THR A 714 25.14 -6.49 -31.13
CA THR A 714 26.49 -6.02 -30.78
C THR A 714 26.89 -6.53 -29.41
N ILE A 715 28.11 -7.05 -29.31
CA ILE A 715 28.74 -7.36 -28.03
C ILE A 715 30.05 -6.59 -27.95
N ALA A 716 30.22 -5.79 -26.91
CA ALA A 716 31.49 -5.11 -26.70
C ALA A 716 31.88 -5.02 -25.22
N HIS A 717 33.19 -4.94 -24.98
CA HIS A 717 33.72 -4.68 -23.64
C HIS A 717 33.18 -5.64 -22.59
N SER A 718 32.96 -6.92 -22.89
CA SER A 718 32.23 -7.85 -22.02
C SER A 718 33.04 -9.12 -21.72
N THR A 719 32.71 -9.79 -20.62
CA THR A 719 33.36 -11.04 -20.19
C THR A 719 32.34 -12.18 -20.21
N ILE A 720 32.51 -13.15 -21.10
CA ILE A 720 31.62 -14.31 -21.30
C ILE A 720 32.43 -15.58 -21.06
N VAL A 721 32.35 -16.14 -19.85
CA VAL A 721 33.24 -17.23 -19.42
C VAL A 721 32.53 -18.37 -18.71
N ASP A 722 33.09 -19.58 -18.80
CA ASP A 722 32.62 -20.76 -18.06
C ASP A 722 31.14 -21.12 -18.26
N ASN A 723 30.55 -20.75 -19.39
CA ASN A 723 29.17 -21.11 -19.71
C ASN A 723 29.11 -22.48 -20.40
N HIS A 724 28.00 -23.20 -20.22
CA HIS A 724 27.85 -24.58 -20.68
C HIS A 724 26.58 -24.79 -21.52
N ALA A 725 26.70 -25.46 -22.66
CA ALA A 725 25.56 -25.89 -23.49
C ALA A 725 25.52 -27.42 -23.66
N GLY A 726 24.35 -28.04 -23.76
CA GLY A 726 24.28 -29.49 -24.00
C GLY A 726 24.73 -29.93 -25.40
N ASN A 727 24.53 -29.08 -26.42
CA ASN A 727 24.78 -29.40 -27.83
C ASN A 727 25.82 -28.47 -28.48
N GLU A 728 25.52 -27.19 -28.71
CA GLU A 728 26.40 -26.28 -29.46
C GLU A 728 26.42 -24.87 -28.84
N GLY A 729 27.54 -24.14 -29.02
CA GLY A 729 27.65 -22.75 -28.57
C GLY A 729 27.61 -22.61 -27.04
N GLY A 730 28.62 -23.15 -26.35
CA GLY A 730 28.76 -22.98 -24.90
C GLY A 730 28.70 -21.52 -24.45
N ALA A 731 29.33 -20.62 -25.20
CA ALA A 731 29.19 -19.18 -25.02
C ALA A 731 27.92 -18.68 -25.72
N ILE A 732 27.92 -18.68 -27.05
CA ILE A 732 26.90 -18.06 -27.88
C ILE A 732 26.46 -19.06 -28.95
N TYR A 733 25.18 -19.08 -29.29
CA TYR A 733 24.66 -19.81 -30.45
C TYR A 733 23.87 -18.88 -31.38
N SER A 734 24.19 -18.90 -32.68
CA SER A 734 23.44 -18.20 -33.73
C SER A 734 23.35 -19.07 -35.01
N PRO A 735 22.14 -19.40 -35.49
CA PRO A 735 21.93 -20.34 -36.60
C PRO A 735 22.05 -19.72 -38.00
N SER A 736 22.16 -18.39 -38.14
CA SER A 736 22.29 -17.72 -39.45
C SER A 736 23.58 -16.88 -39.55
N PRO A 737 24.22 -16.78 -40.74
CA PRO A 737 25.50 -16.10 -40.91
C PRO A 737 25.34 -14.58 -41.06
N THR A 738 24.71 -13.92 -40.09
CA THR A 738 24.77 -12.45 -39.97
C THR A 738 25.96 -12.09 -39.10
N SER A 739 26.80 -11.17 -39.58
CA SER A 739 27.99 -10.72 -38.84
C SER A 739 27.57 -10.15 -37.49
N LEU A 740 27.91 -10.84 -36.40
CA LEU A 740 27.82 -10.33 -35.04
C LEU A 740 29.16 -9.63 -34.71
N PRO A 741 29.19 -8.30 -34.56
CA PRO A 741 30.37 -7.59 -34.10
C PRO A 741 30.64 -7.93 -32.64
N ILE A 742 31.84 -8.45 -32.37
CA ILE A 742 32.35 -8.70 -31.03
C ILE A 742 33.66 -7.92 -30.88
N SER A 743 33.72 -7.00 -29.93
CA SER A 743 34.93 -6.20 -29.71
C SER A 743 35.31 -6.08 -28.24
N HIS A 744 36.62 -5.96 -27.96
CA HIS A 744 37.13 -5.72 -26.60
C HIS A 744 36.57 -6.69 -25.55
N SER A 745 36.25 -7.92 -25.94
CA SER A 745 35.53 -8.89 -25.11
C SER A 745 36.31 -10.18 -24.90
N ILE A 746 36.08 -10.83 -23.76
CA ILE A 746 36.64 -12.14 -23.42
C ILE A 746 35.56 -13.19 -23.65
N LEU A 747 35.82 -14.17 -24.53
CA LEU A 747 35.05 -15.40 -24.65
C LEU A 747 36.01 -16.58 -24.38
N ALA A 748 35.96 -17.19 -23.20
CA ALA A 748 36.89 -18.25 -22.82
C ALA A 748 36.31 -19.23 -21.80
N GLY A 749 36.82 -20.47 -21.75
CA GLY A 749 36.39 -21.48 -20.78
C GLY A 749 34.97 -22.02 -21.00
N ASN A 750 34.26 -21.55 -22.04
CA ASN A 750 32.91 -22.01 -22.32
C ASN A 750 32.95 -23.41 -22.95
N THR A 751 31.96 -24.24 -22.63
CA THR A 751 31.94 -25.65 -23.04
C THR A 751 30.61 -26.09 -23.61
N PHE A 752 30.61 -27.17 -24.39
CA PHE A 752 29.39 -27.88 -24.75
C PHE A 752 29.50 -29.40 -24.64
N GLY A 753 28.36 -30.09 -24.57
CA GLY A 753 28.28 -31.55 -24.53
C GLY A 753 29.10 -32.13 -23.37
N ALA A 754 30.02 -33.04 -23.67
CA ALA A 754 30.90 -33.66 -22.66
C ALA A 754 32.11 -32.77 -22.26
N GLY A 755 31.97 -31.44 -22.27
CA GLY A 755 33.02 -30.49 -21.93
C GLY A 755 33.92 -30.09 -23.10
N LEU A 756 33.41 -30.12 -24.33
CA LEU A 756 34.15 -29.69 -25.53
C LEU A 756 34.23 -28.15 -25.59
N PRO A 757 35.32 -27.55 -26.11
CA PRO A 757 35.44 -26.09 -26.19
C PRO A 757 34.33 -25.45 -27.02
N GLY A 758 33.59 -24.52 -26.42
CA GLY A 758 32.30 -24.04 -26.89
C GLY A 758 32.16 -22.55 -27.12
N ASP A 759 33.25 -21.83 -27.35
CA ASP A 759 33.23 -20.37 -27.62
C ASP A 759 32.59 -19.99 -28.99
N TYR A 760 32.04 -20.97 -29.73
CA TYR A 760 31.74 -20.92 -31.17
C TYR A 760 30.65 -19.93 -31.63
N LEU A 761 30.92 -19.22 -32.74
CA LEU A 761 29.94 -18.65 -33.68
C LEU A 761 30.42 -18.80 -35.13
N PRO A 762 29.55 -19.11 -36.10
CA PRO A 762 29.85 -18.92 -37.51
C PRO A 762 29.78 -17.41 -37.88
N ASP A 763 30.82 -16.90 -38.54
CA ASP A 763 30.82 -15.58 -39.23
C ASP A 763 30.71 -14.32 -38.34
N ALA A 764 31.27 -14.34 -37.13
CA ALA A 764 31.39 -13.14 -36.29
C ALA A 764 32.60 -12.27 -36.65
N ALA A 765 32.46 -10.95 -36.54
CA ALA A 765 33.53 -9.97 -36.78
C ALA A 765 34.20 -9.60 -35.45
N TYR A 766 35.31 -10.26 -35.14
CA TYR A 766 36.07 -10.04 -33.92
C TYR A 766 37.11 -8.92 -34.11
N SER A 767 37.20 -8.02 -33.13
CA SER A 767 38.28 -7.05 -33.04
C SER A 767 38.74 -6.84 -31.60
N HIS A 768 40.05 -6.76 -31.39
CA HIS A 768 40.65 -6.51 -30.08
C HIS A 768 40.07 -7.39 -28.95
N SER A 769 39.77 -8.67 -29.24
CA SER A 769 39.07 -9.58 -28.33
C SER A 769 39.92 -10.80 -27.96
N PHE A 770 39.61 -11.43 -26.83
CA PHE A 770 40.27 -12.64 -26.35
C PHE A 770 39.34 -13.85 -26.52
N ILE A 771 39.71 -14.77 -27.39
CA ILE A 771 38.94 -15.97 -27.75
C ILE A 771 39.72 -17.21 -27.32
N GLY A 772 39.27 -17.83 -26.24
CA GLY A 772 39.89 -18.98 -25.60
C GLY A 772 40.13 -20.14 -26.56
N HIS A 773 39.14 -20.47 -27.41
CA HIS A 773 39.26 -21.53 -28.41
C HIS A 773 38.48 -21.20 -29.70
N ASN A 774 39.05 -21.47 -30.87
CA ASN A 774 38.46 -21.12 -32.17
C ASN A 774 37.63 -22.24 -32.82
N SER A 775 37.12 -23.22 -32.05
CA SER A 775 36.68 -24.53 -32.57
C SER A 775 35.65 -24.39 -33.69
N GLY A 776 36.10 -24.50 -34.94
CA GLY A 776 35.24 -24.50 -36.12
C GLY A 776 34.91 -23.14 -36.73
N VAL A 777 35.47 -22.02 -36.24
CA VAL A 777 35.20 -20.70 -36.85
C VAL A 777 36.11 -20.47 -38.06
N ALA A 778 35.53 -20.55 -39.26
CA ALA A 778 36.26 -20.31 -40.51
C ALA A 778 36.74 -18.86 -40.58
N GLY A 779 38.07 -18.65 -40.69
CA GLY A 779 38.67 -17.32 -40.82
C GLY A 779 39.35 -16.78 -39.55
N LEU A 780 39.11 -17.38 -38.38
CA LEU A 780 39.84 -17.05 -37.14
C LEU A 780 41.06 -17.94 -37.00
N THR A 781 42.22 -17.37 -37.34
CA THR A 781 43.50 -18.08 -37.28
C THR A 781 44.00 -18.08 -35.84
N GLU A 782 44.44 -19.24 -35.36
CA GLU A 782 45.13 -19.39 -34.07
C GLU A 782 46.35 -18.46 -33.99
N THR A 783 46.43 -17.66 -32.93
CA THR A 783 47.56 -16.74 -32.69
C THR A 783 48.32 -17.07 -31.41
N GLY A 784 47.69 -17.79 -30.48
CA GLY A 784 48.21 -18.03 -29.15
C GLY A 784 48.43 -16.72 -28.38
N LEU A 785 49.37 -16.74 -27.43
CA LEU A 785 49.71 -15.59 -26.57
C LEU A 785 50.95 -14.81 -27.05
N ILE A 786 51.51 -15.15 -28.22
CA ILE A 786 52.79 -14.58 -28.69
C ILE A 786 52.56 -13.27 -29.48
N SER A 787 51.47 -13.19 -30.23
CA SER A 787 51.06 -12.01 -31.01
C SER A 787 49.56 -12.06 -31.28
N ASN A 788 48.92 -10.92 -31.47
CA ASN A 788 47.52 -10.86 -31.91
C ASN A 788 47.38 -10.97 -33.45
N ASP A 789 46.16 -11.19 -33.93
CA ASP A 789 45.85 -11.22 -35.36
C ASP A 789 45.80 -9.81 -35.99
N ALA A 790 45.49 -9.72 -37.28
CA ALA A 790 45.40 -8.44 -38.00
C ALA A 790 44.31 -7.49 -37.46
N ASN A 791 43.35 -8.00 -36.70
CA ASN A 791 42.25 -7.26 -36.09
C ASN A 791 42.47 -7.06 -34.57
N GLY A 792 43.65 -7.40 -34.05
CA GLY A 792 44.01 -7.24 -32.64
C GLY A 792 43.51 -8.34 -31.72
N ASN A 793 43.01 -9.47 -32.23
CA ASN A 793 42.48 -10.55 -31.40
C ASN A 793 43.56 -11.52 -30.92
N TYR A 794 43.38 -12.03 -29.70
CA TYR A 794 44.05 -13.22 -29.20
C TYR A 794 43.13 -14.41 -29.39
N VAL A 795 43.56 -15.40 -30.17
CA VAL A 795 42.76 -16.57 -30.51
C VAL A 795 43.59 -17.81 -30.16
N GLY A 796 42.96 -18.84 -29.58
CA GLY A 796 43.56 -20.11 -29.13
C GLY A 796 44.78 -20.64 -29.92
N GLY A 797 45.66 -21.42 -29.27
CA GLY A 797 47.08 -21.59 -29.68
C GLY A 797 47.51 -22.94 -30.28
N ASP A 798 48.77 -22.97 -30.75
CA ASP A 798 49.42 -23.95 -31.64
C ASP A 798 48.79 -25.36 -31.67
N THR A 799 47.95 -25.60 -32.69
CA THR A 799 47.24 -26.86 -33.02
C THR A 799 46.04 -27.23 -32.15
N GLY A 800 45.08 -26.30 -32.01
CA GLY A 800 43.75 -26.57 -31.43
C GLY A 800 43.73 -26.58 -29.90
N GLY A 801 44.61 -25.82 -29.26
CA GLY A 801 44.66 -25.67 -27.81
C GLY A 801 43.90 -24.43 -27.31
N ALA A 802 43.21 -24.56 -26.17
CA ALA A 802 42.59 -23.42 -25.51
C ALA A 802 43.65 -22.53 -24.82
N ILE A 803 43.47 -21.21 -24.87
CA ILE A 803 44.22 -20.23 -24.08
C ILE A 803 43.35 -19.71 -22.92
N ASP A 804 44.00 -19.40 -21.79
CA ASP A 804 43.36 -18.98 -20.55
C ASP A 804 43.54 -17.46 -20.36
N PRO A 805 42.46 -16.68 -20.14
CA PRO A 805 42.56 -15.26 -19.85
C PRO A 805 43.09 -14.95 -18.45
N LEU A 806 43.32 -15.96 -17.59
CA LEU A 806 43.84 -15.81 -16.22
C LEU A 806 43.00 -14.83 -15.39
N LEU A 807 41.69 -15.11 -15.34
CA LEU A 807 40.74 -14.33 -14.55
C LEU A 807 40.61 -14.90 -13.13
N GLU A 808 40.37 -14.00 -12.18
CA GLU A 808 40.00 -14.33 -10.82
C GLU A 808 38.53 -14.78 -10.71
N PRO A 809 38.14 -15.53 -9.65
CA PRO A 809 36.75 -15.94 -9.42
C PRO A 809 35.75 -14.77 -9.35
N LEU A 810 34.49 -15.02 -9.76
CA LEU A 810 33.39 -14.03 -9.72
C LEU A 810 33.11 -13.56 -8.29
N ARG A 811 33.10 -12.24 -8.09
CA ARG A 811 32.90 -11.60 -6.78
C ARG A 811 32.63 -10.09 -6.90
N HIS A 812 32.30 -9.43 -5.81
CA HIS A 812 32.17 -7.97 -5.76
C HIS A 812 33.57 -7.31 -5.71
N ASN A 813 33.99 -6.69 -6.81
CA ASN A 813 35.29 -6.00 -6.93
C ASN A 813 35.15 -4.47 -6.94
N GLY A 814 34.19 -3.92 -6.18
CA GLY A 814 34.05 -2.47 -5.96
C GLY A 814 32.93 -1.76 -6.74
N GLY A 815 32.20 -2.46 -7.62
CA GLY A 815 31.03 -1.92 -8.35
C GLY A 815 29.68 -2.50 -7.90
N PRO A 816 28.56 -2.09 -8.54
CA PRO A 816 27.20 -2.52 -8.18
C PRO A 816 26.93 -3.99 -8.54
N THR A 817 27.69 -4.58 -9.45
CA THR A 817 27.53 -5.97 -9.89
C THR A 817 28.83 -6.78 -9.74
N PRO A 818 28.76 -8.11 -9.47
CA PRO A 818 29.95 -8.95 -9.38
C PRO A 818 30.69 -9.07 -10.72
N THR A 819 32.02 -9.07 -10.70
CA THR A 819 32.88 -9.15 -11.89
C THR A 819 33.99 -10.20 -11.75
N HIS A 820 34.63 -10.55 -12.87
CA HIS A 820 35.89 -11.30 -12.90
C HIS A 820 37.05 -10.32 -13.13
N MET A 821 37.95 -10.20 -12.16
CA MET A 821 39.15 -9.35 -12.31
C MET A 821 40.24 -10.11 -13.07
N PRO A 822 40.95 -9.48 -14.03
CA PRO A 822 42.20 -9.98 -14.54
C PRO A 822 43.23 -10.11 -13.41
N ARG A 823 44.02 -11.18 -13.46
CA ARG A 823 45.23 -11.29 -12.64
C ARG A 823 46.30 -10.36 -13.20
N VAL A 824 47.29 -9.99 -12.37
CA VAL A 824 48.44 -9.16 -12.80
C VAL A 824 49.26 -9.79 -13.94
N ASP A 825 49.21 -11.11 -14.09
CA ASP A 825 49.86 -11.86 -15.16
C ASP A 825 48.94 -12.17 -16.35
N SER A 826 47.75 -11.56 -16.38
CA SER A 826 46.75 -11.86 -17.39
C SER A 826 47.16 -11.33 -18.77
N PRO A 827 46.97 -12.14 -19.84
CA PRO A 827 47.20 -11.71 -21.21
C PRO A 827 46.16 -10.72 -21.73
N VAL A 828 45.10 -10.41 -20.96
CA VAL A 828 44.07 -9.45 -21.36
C VAL A 828 44.39 -8.01 -20.92
N LEU A 829 45.43 -7.84 -20.10
CA LEU A 829 45.91 -6.54 -19.65
C LEU A 829 46.56 -5.78 -20.82
N ASP A 830 46.21 -4.51 -20.99
CA ASP A 830 46.68 -3.64 -22.08
C ASP A 830 46.55 -4.25 -23.48
N ALA A 831 45.60 -5.16 -23.66
CA ALA A 831 45.47 -5.96 -24.87
C ALA A 831 44.45 -5.36 -25.86
N GLY A 832 43.68 -4.36 -25.43
CA GLY A 832 42.65 -3.69 -26.21
C GLY A 832 43.17 -2.52 -27.04
N ASN A 833 42.26 -1.61 -27.42
CA ASN A 833 42.61 -0.45 -28.24
C ASN A 833 41.87 0.82 -27.78
N ILE A 834 42.62 1.91 -27.57
CA ILE A 834 42.10 3.24 -27.20
C ILE A 834 41.48 4.03 -28.36
N ALA A 835 41.77 3.66 -29.61
CA ALA A 835 41.22 4.27 -30.82
C ALA A 835 39.76 3.83 -31.06
N PHE A 836 39.00 3.65 -29.99
CA PHE A 836 37.55 3.61 -30.02
C PHE A 836 37.09 4.93 -30.64
N ASN A 837 36.50 4.85 -31.83
CA ASN A 837 35.90 6.02 -32.47
C ASN A 837 34.52 6.22 -31.83
N PRO A 838 34.30 7.29 -31.04
CA PRO A 838 32.97 7.68 -30.60
C PRO A 838 31.95 7.95 -31.73
N ASN A 839 32.38 7.94 -33.00
CA ASN A 839 31.55 8.09 -34.20
C ASN A 839 31.55 6.84 -35.09
N ASP A 840 31.44 5.65 -34.53
CA ASP A 840 31.18 4.43 -35.32
C ASP A 840 29.85 4.59 -36.12
N PRO A 841 29.79 4.32 -37.44
CA PRO A 841 28.72 4.78 -38.34
C PRO A 841 27.34 4.15 -38.15
N ASP A 842 27.12 3.32 -37.12
CA ASP A 842 25.89 2.56 -36.93
C ASP A 842 24.76 3.35 -36.22
N GLY A 843 25.01 4.60 -35.79
CA GLY A 843 23.97 5.61 -35.62
C GLY A 843 22.88 5.32 -34.56
N ILE A 844 23.25 4.83 -33.37
CA ILE A 844 22.29 4.65 -32.26
C ILE A 844 22.72 5.52 -31.07
N ALA A 845 22.23 6.77 -31.07
CA ALA A 845 22.45 7.76 -30.02
C ALA A 845 21.67 7.44 -28.73
N TRP A 846 22.14 8.07 -27.63
CA TRP A 846 21.79 7.96 -26.18
C TRP A 846 22.71 6.96 -25.43
N THR A 847 23.72 7.37 -24.65
CA THR A 847 24.15 8.69 -24.12
C THR A 847 25.67 8.76 -24.00
N ASP A 848 26.26 9.88 -24.42
CA ASP A 848 27.66 10.31 -24.24
C ASP A 848 28.74 9.33 -24.75
N ASP A 849 29.26 9.60 -25.94
CA ASP A 849 30.24 8.79 -26.67
C ASP A 849 31.65 8.82 -26.04
N ALA A 850 31.76 8.32 -24.82
CA ALA A 850 32.97 7.79 -24.23
C ALA A 850 32.48 6.77 -23.19
N LEU A 851 32.91 5.51 -23.25
CA LEU A 851 32.74 4.60 -22.11
C LEU A 851 33.65 5.15 -21.00
N PRO A 852 33.16 5.94 -20.03
CA PRO A 852 34.05 6.68 -19.15
C PRO A 852 34.55 5.76 -18.03
N PHE A 853 33.76 4.73 -17.71
CA PHE A 853 33.94 3.80 -16.63
C PHE A 853 33.78 2.38 -17.14
N ASP A 854 34.39 1.40 -16.48
CA ASP A 854 34.17 -0.02 -16.75
C ASP A 854 32.86 -0.52 -16.12
N GLN A 855 32.61 -1.85 -16.12
CA GLN A 855 31.38 -2.44 -15.56
C GLN A 855 31.06 -1.95 -14.13
N ARG A 856 32.08 -1.62 -13.32
CA ARG A 856 31.91 -1.22 -11.93
C ARG A 856 31.37 0.21 -11.79
N GLY A 857 31.34 0.99 -12.86
CA GLY A 857 30.88 2.37 -12.85
C GLY A 857 31.86 3.29 -12.11
N ILE A 858 31.37 4.44 -11.64
CA ILE A 858 32.19 5.41 -10.90
C ILE A 858 32.72 4.76 -9.60
N PRO A 859 34.03 4.90 -9.26
CA PRO A 859 35.07 5.72 -9.91
C PRO A 859 35.97 4.98 -10.92
N TYR A 860 35.66 3.75 -11.31
CA TYR A 860 36.52 2.86 -12.09
C TYR A 860 36.59 3.27 -13.57
N GLY A 861 37.57 4.09 -13.93
CA GLY A 861 37.73 4.60 -15.29
C GLY A 861 38.00 3.49 -16.30
N ARG A 862 37.43 3.58 -17.51
CA ARG A 862 37.64 2.57 -18.56
C ARG A 862 38.93 2.74 -19.35
N VAL A 863 39.47 3.96 -19.38
CA VAL A 863 40.68 4.31 -20.13
C VAL A 863 41.73 4.70 -19.10
N VAL A 864 42.30 3.70 -18.42
CA VAL A 864 43.25 3.89 -17.31
C VAL A 864 44.39 2.90 -17.47
N ASP A 865 45.63 3.41 -17.51
CA ASP A 865 46.82 2.56 -17.42
C ASP A 865 47.02 2.13 -15.96
N GLY A 866 46.49 0.95 -15.60
CA GLY A 866 46.51 0.43 -14.24
C GLY A 866 47.78 -0.32 -13.85
N ASN A 867 48.65 -0.66 -14.81
CA ASN A 867 49.80 -1.56 -14.66
C ASN A 867 51.13 -0.98 -15.20
N ALA A 868 51.13 0.26 -15.69
CA ALA A 868 52.27 1.13 -15.96
C ALA A 868 53.30 0.65 -17.01
N PRO A 869 52.93 0.60 -18.29
CA PRO A 869 53.81 1.08 -19.36
C PRO A 869 53.25 2.33 -20.05
N ALA A 870 54.14 3.27 -20.41
CA ALA A 870 53.88 4.68 -20.77
C ALA A 870 52.82 5.04 -21.86
N ASP A 871 52.12 4.07 -22.47
CA ASP A 871 51.03 4.28 -23.43
C ASP A 871 49.73 3.72 -22.85
N VAL A 872 48.72 4.57 -22.66
CA VAL A 872 47.39 4.14 -22.16
C VAL A 872 46.76 3.17 -23.16
N VAL A 873 46.51 1.92 -22.74
CA VAL A 873 45.78 0.90 -23.49
C VAL A 873 44.71 0.32 -22.58
N ILE A 874 43.53 0.01 -23.12
CA ILE A 874 42.46 -0.61 -22.33
C ILE A 874 42.65 -2.12 -22.22
N ASP A 875 42.14 -2.69 -21.15
CA ASP A 875 42.01 -4.12 -20.97
C ASP A 875 40.86 -4.68 -21.82
N ILE A 876 41.05 -5.91 -22.30
CA ILE A 876 39.98 -6.69 -22.93
C ILE A 876 39.07 -7.25 -21.83
N GLY A 877 37.75 -7.09 -21.99
CA GLY A 877 36.74 -7.61 -21.07
C GLY A 877 35.89 -6.53 -20.42
N ALA A 878 35.14 -6.93 -19.38
CA ALA A 878 34.19 -6.06 -18.68
C ALA A 878 34.82 -5.06 -17.72
N VAL A 879 36.03 -5.33 -17.22
CA VAL A 879 36.73 -4.51 -16.24
C VAL A 879 38.07 -4.02 -16.79
N GLU A 880 38.50 -2.88 -16.26
CA GLU A 880 39.81 -2.26 -16.46
C GLU A 880 40.59 -2.34 -15.15
N LEU A 881 41.82 -2.83 -15.16
CA LEU A 881 42.69 -2.75 -14.00
C LEU A 881 42.92 -1.28 -13.65
N GLN A 882 42.59 -0.89 -12.42
CA GLN A 882 42.82 0.49 -11.98
C GLN A 882 44.22 0.62 -11.37
N ALA A 883 44.84 1.78 -11.54
CA ALA A 883 46.05 2.12 -10.82
C ALA A 883 45.78 2.11 -9.31
N GLN A 884 46.64 1.42 -8.55
CA GLN A 884 46.64 1.40 -7.09
C GLN A 884 47.86 2.19 -6.60
N PRO A 885 47.72 3.50 -6.29
CA PRO A 885 48.87 4.34 -5.95
C PRO A 885 49.53 3.92 -4.63
N ALA A 886 48.74 3.37 -3.71
CA ALA A 886 49.18 2.91 -2.40
C ALA A 886 49.54 1.41 -2.32
N ASP A 887 49.57 0.71 -3.46
CA ASP A 887 50.18 -0.62 -3.57
C ASP A 887 51.67 -0.39 -3.81
N PHE A 888 52.46 -0.39 -2.74
CA PHE A 888 53.87 -0.01 -2.79
C PHE A 888 54.78 -1.17 -3.18
N ASN A 889 54.26 -2.40 -3.12
CA ASN A 889 55.03 -3.60 -3.46
C ASN A 889 54.70 -4.14 -4.88
N ASP A 890 53.77 -3.48 -5.58
CA ASP A 890 53.25 -3.80 -6.92
C ASP A 890 52.70 -5.23 -7.04
N ASP A 891 52.12 -5.78 -5.96
CA ASP A 891 51.46 -7.09 -5.96
C ASP A 891 49.98 -7.04 -6.39
N ALA A 892 49.48 -5.84 -6.72
CA ALA A 892 48.11 -5.49 -7.05
C ALA A 892 47.14 -5.51 -5.86
N HIS A 893 47.64 -5.54 -4.62
CA HIS A 893 46.88 -5.45 -3.38
C HIS A 893 47.31 -4.21 -2.59
N VAL A 894 46.36 -3.44 -2.06
CA VAL A 894 46.68 -2.43 -1.03
C VAL A 894 46.33 -3.05 0.32
N ASP A 895 47.34 -3.59 1.01
CA ASP A 895 47.15 -4.38 2.23
C ASP A 895 48.12 -4.01 3.36
N GLY A 896 48.22 -4.88 4.37
CA GLY A 896 49.08 -4.64 5.54
C GLY A 896 50.58 -4.63 5.22
N PHE A 897 51.02 -5.21 4.10
CA PHE A 897 52.40 -5.12 3.63
C PHE A 897 52.69 -3.73 3.06
N ASP A 898 51.75 -3.11 2.37
CA ASP A 898 51.88 -1.72 1.90
C ASP A 898 51.83 -0.74 3.05
N PHE A 899 50.98 -0.99 4.05
CA PHE A 899 51.01 -0.23 5.28
C PHE A 899 52.39 -0.26 5.94
N LEU A 900 53.02 -1.43 5.92
CA LEU A 900 54.35 -1.60 6.49
C LEU A 900 55.41 -0.86 5.65
N THR A 901 55.28 -0.86 4.32
CA THR A 901 56.14 -0.08 3.42
C THR A 901 56.02 1.42 3.70
N TRP A 902 54.80 1.96 3.77
CA TRP A 902 54.56 3.35 4.19
C TRP A 902 55.10 3.64 5.59
N GLN A 903 54.85 2.76 6.56
CA GLN A 903 55.28 2.94 7.95
C GLN A 903 56.81 2.98 8.07
N VAL A 904 57.52 2.19 7.25
CA VAL A 904 58.99 2.20 7.17
C VAL A 904 59.49 3.44 6.43
N GLY A 905 58.76 3.89 5.41
CA GLY A 905 59.05 5.07 4.60
C GLY A 905 58.81 6.40 5.27
N PHE A 906 57.93 6.48 6.28
CA PHE A 906 57.44 7.73 6.85
C PHE A 906 58.54 8.74 7.20
N GLY A 907 58.48 9.92 6.55
CA GLY A 907 59.44 11.00 6.67
C GLY A 907 60.67 10.90 5.73
N THR A 908 60.65 10.00 4.74
CA THR A 908 61.70 9.85 3.74
C THR A 908 61.57 10.91 2.64
N PRO A 909 62.59 11.75 2.38
CA PRO A 909 62.58 12.72 1.28
C PRO A 909 63.19 12.15 -0.01
N ASN A 910 62.69 12.59 -1.16
CA ASN A 910 62.93 11.97 -2.49
C ASN A 910 62.47 10.52 -2.53
N ALA A 911 61.35 10.25 -1.88
CA ALA A 911 60.72 8.94 -1.88
C ALA A 911 60.26 8.56 -3.27
N THR A 912 60.14 7.25 -3.48
CA THR A 912 59.50 6.64 -4.63
C THR A 912 58.28 5.86 -4.15
N LYS A 913 57.42 5.41 -5.06
CA LYS A 913 56.29 4.53 -4.73
C LYS A 913 56.70 3.36 -3.83
N ALA A 914 57.81 2.69 -4.14
CA ALA A 914 58.33 1.58 -3.32
C ALA A 914 58.84 1.98 -1.93
N ASP A 915 59.05 3.27 -1.69
CA ASP A 915 59.38 3.83 -0.38
C ASP A 915 58.13 4.24 0.41
N GLY A 916 56.92 4.18 -0.17
CA GLY A 916 55.66 4.55 0.47
C GLY A 916 55.03 5.86 -0.02
N ASP A 917 55.53 6.45 -1.12
CA ASP A 917 55.03 7.67 -1.75
C ASP A 917 53.90 7.36 -2.75
N ALA A 918 52.65 7.46 -2.30
CA ALA A 918 51.45 7.11 -3.06
C ALA A 918 50.97 8.26 -3.95
N ASP A 919 51.18 9.51 -3.56
CA ASP A 919 50.74 10.67 -4.35
C ASP A 919 51.82 11.23 -5.28
N ASN A 920 53.02 10.64 -5.21
CA ASN A 920 54.19 10.89 -6.06
C ASN A 920 54.72 12.32 -5.93
N ASP A 921 54.60 12.91 -4.74
CA ASP A 921 55.13 14.24 -4.42
C ASP A 921 56.60 14.22 -3.95
N ALA A 922 57.18 13.02 -3.89
CA ALA A 922 58.55 12.71 -3.50
C ALA A 922 58.84 12.82 -1.99
N ASP A 923 57.83 12.77 -1.12
CA ASP A 923 58.02 12.41 0.28
C ASP A 923 57.05 11.30 0.75
N VAL A 924 57.16 10.88 2.02
CA VAL A 924 56.26 9.87 2.61
C VAL A 924 55.63 10.49 3.84
N ASP A 925 54.38 10.88 3.76
CA ASP A 925 53.69 11.64 4.79
C ASP A 925 52.26 11.14 5.07
N ALA A 926 51.39 12.02 5.57
CA ALA A 926 50.01 11.67 5.88
C ALA A 926 49.12 11.53 4.63
N ALA A 927 49.45 12.21 3.53
CA ALA A 927 48.73 12.10 2.27
C ALA A 927 48.84 10.68 1.68
N ASP A 928 50.01 10.06 1.80
CA ASP A 928 50.22 8.67 1.37
C ASP A 928 49.50 7.66 2.25
N LEU A 929 49.41 7.95 3.55
CA LEU A 929 48.60 7.16 4.47
C LEU A 929 47.12 7.26 4.12
N ASP A 930 46.65 8.45 3.73
CA ASP A 930 45.27 8.68 3.31
C ASP A 930 44.97 7.96 1.98
N ALA A 931 45.95 7.89 1.07
CA ALA A 931 45.87 7.06 -0.14
C ALA A 931 45.83 5.56 0.19
N TRP A 932 46.66 5.10 1.13
CA TRP A 932 46.60 3.72 1.63
C TRP A 932 45.27 3.40 2.30
N HIS A 933 44.76 4.27 3.17
CA HIS A 933 43.44 4.08 3.80
C HIS A 933 42.32 4.01 2.76
N SER A 934 42.44 4.79 1.67
CA SER A 934 41.47 4.81 0.58
C SER A 934 41.55 3.56 -0.31
N GLY A 935 42.73 2.97 -0.46
CA GLY A 935 42.94 1.71 -1.18
C GLY A 935 42.82 0.45 -0.33
N TYR A 936 42.91 0.55 1.01
CA TYR A 936 43.01 -0.61 1.90
C TYR A 936 41.78 -1.51 1.82
N GLY A 937 42.00 -2.77 1.45
CA GLY A 937 40.92 -3.75 1.23
C GLY A 937 40.32 -3.73 -0.18
N VAL A 938 40.80 -2.87 -1.07
CA VAL A 938 40.55 -2.93 -2.52
C VAL A 938 41.53 -3.95 -3.12
N ALA A 939 41.12 -5.22 -3.12
CA ALA A 939 41.93 -6.34 -3.59
C ALA A 939 41.15 -7.21 -4.59
N PRO A 940 41.76 -7.70 -5.68
CA PRO A 940 41.39 -8.99 -6.24
C PRO A 940 41.92 -10.11 -5.30
N ASN A 941 41.08 -10.49 -4.32
CA ASN A 941 41.14 -11.55 -3.26
C ASN A 941 42.37 -12.46 -3.01
N SER A 942 42.40 -12.96 -1.77
CA SER A 942 43.02 -14.23 -1.33
C SER A 942 42.14 -15.50 -1.58
N PRO A 943 42.74 -16.71 -1.73
CA PRO A 943 42.04 -17.97 -2.05
C PRO A 943 41.37 -18.66 -0.84
N PRO A 944 40.24 -19.38 -1.00
CA PRO A 944 39.75 -20.30 0.03
C PRO A 944 40.55 -21.62 0.00
N ALA A 945 40.84 -22.14 1.19
CA ALA A 945 41.58 -23.37 1.39
C ALA A 945 40.94 -24.59 0.73
N VAL A 946 41.79 -25.47 0.20
CA VAL A 946 41.48 -26.79 -0.37
C VAL A 946 40.65 -27.63 0.62
N ALA A 947 39.36 -27.81 0.32
CA ALA A 947 38.56 -28.91 0.88
C ALA A 947 38.49 -30.03 -0.15
N THR A 948 39.24 -31.10 0.10
CA THR A 948 39.21 -32.33 -0.71
C THR A 948 37.82 -32.98 -0.62
N ALA A 949 37.12 -33.08 -1.75
CA ALA A 949 35.95 -33.91 -1.89
C ALA A 949 36.33 -35.39 -1.87
N SER A 950 35.71 -36.19 -1.00
CA SER A 950 35.62 -37.64 -1.16
C SER A 950 34.17 -38.04 -1.39
N SER A 951 33.97 -38.81 -2.45
CA SER A 951 32.74 -39.41 -2.95
C SER A 951 31.89 -40.16 -1.94
N GLU A 952 30.56 -40.10 -2.09
CA GLU A 952 29.73 -41.31 -2.25
C GLU A 952 28.30 -40.98 -2.73
N ALA A 953 27.75 -41.91 -3.52
CA ALA A 953 26.45 -41.84 -4.18
C ALA A 953 25.36 -42.54 -3.35
N GLY A 954 24.14 -41.98 -3.39
CA GLY A 954 22.84 -42.68 -3.41
C GLY A 954 22.34 -43.43 -2.16
N GLN A 955 21.20 -42.97 -1.61
CA GLN A 955 19.95 -43.75 -1.49
C GLN A 955 18.80 -42.94 -0.85
N SER A 956 17.59 -43.15 -1.37
CA SER A 956 16.32 -42.61 -0.87
C SER A 956 15.89 -43.22 0.47
N LEU A 957 15.11 -42.48 1.28
CA LEU A 957 13.85 -42.94 1.92
C LEU A 957 13.15 -41.79 2.68
N ALA A 958 11.84 -41.94 2.82
CA ALA A 958 10.84 -40.91 3.10
C ALA A 958 10.58 -40.56 4.59
N SER A 959 9.74 -39.53 4.76
CA SER A 959 8.80 -39.21 5.86
C SER A 959 9.22 -38.23 6.99
N SER A 960 8.35 -37.23 7.15
CA SER A 960 8.20 -36.11 8.13
C SER A 960 8.33 -36.49 9.63
N PRO A 961 8.42 -35.56 10.62
CA PRO A 961 7.98 -34.13 10.62
C PRO A 961 8.98 -33.11 11.20
N SER A 962 8.58 -31.83 11.19
CA SER A 962 9.29 -30.62 11.63
C SER A 962 10.11 -30.72 12.92
N PRO A 963 11.15 -29.89 13.04
CA PRO A 963 11.23 -29.01 14.21
C PRO A 963 11.67 -27.57 13.88
N SER A 964 11.00 -26.66 14.57
CA SER A 964 11.44 -25.32 14.97
C SER A 964 12.88 -25.26 15.47
N LEU A 965 13.54 -24.10 15.24
CA LEU A 965 14.88 -23.68 15.67
C LEU A 965 16.06 -24.43 15.04
N ALA A 966 16.69 -23.82 14.03
CA ALA A 966 18.15 -23.64 13.93
C ALA A 966 18.58 -23.02 12.58
N ILE A 967 18.46 -21.70 12.41
CA ILE A 967 19.38 -20.88 11.59
C ILE A 967 19.44 -19.48 12.24
N ALA A 968 20.26 -19.37 13.28
CA ALA A 968 20.66 -18.11 13.89
C ALA A 968 22.14 -18.22 14.25
N ALA A 969 22.99 -18.11 13.24
CA ALA A 969 24.43 -17.90 13.37
C ALA A 969 25.01 -17.61 11.98
N VAL A 970 25.14 -16.32 11.64
CA VAL A 970 26.26 -15.62 10.97
C VAL A 970 25.71 -14.23 10.57
N LEU A 971 25.56 -13.37 11.56
CA LEU A 971 25.35 -11.91 11.45
C LEU A 971 25.47 -11.34 12.87
N ALA A 972 26.66 -11.48 13.44
CA ALA A 972 27.03 -10.89 14.73
C ALA A 972 28.56 -10.80 14.82
N ASP A 973 29.15 -9.87 14.07
CA ASP A 973 30.42 -9.23 14.47
C ASP A 973 30.61 -7.93 13.65
N ALA A 974 30.13 -6.80 14.18
CA ALA A 974 30.53 -5.42 13.82
C ALA A 974 29.76 -4.30 14.59
N VAL A 975 29.10 -4.58 15.73
CA VAL A 975 28.41 -3.51 16.51
C VAL A 975 28.68 -3.62 18.02
N LEU A 976 29.87 -4.06 18.42
CA LEU A 976 30.25 -4.08 19.83
C LEU A 976 31.64 -3.51 20.12
N GLU A 977 31.92 -2.29 19.62
CA GLU A 977 33.03 -1.49 20.17
C GLU A 977 32.82 0.04 20.20
N THR A 978 31.58 0.54 20.10
CA THR A 978 31.28 1.98 20.21
C THR A 978 30.24 2.37 21.27
N LEU A 979 29.89 1.44 22.18
CA LEU A 979 28.86 1.68 23.21
C LEU A 979 29.36 1.67 24.67
N ASN A 980 30.68 1.68 24.92
CA ASN A 980 31.20 1.63 26.28
C ASN A 980 31.73 2.95 26.90
N ASP A 981 31.56 4.11 26.25
CA ASP A 981 32.11 5.37 26.81
C ASP A 981 31.16 6.57 26.95
N ARG A 982 29.83 6.36 26.98
CA ARG A 982 28.88 7.47 27.26
C ARG A 982 27.77 7.18 28.28
N GLN A 983 28.12 6.51 29.38
CA GLN A 983 27.36 6.65 30.64
C GLN A 983 28.26 7.07 31.79
N ALA A 984 28.52 8.38 31.89
CA ALA A 984 28.82 9.02 33.18
C ALA A 984 28.47 10.52 33.14
N ASN A 985 27.62 10.94 34.08
CA ASN A 985 27.30 12.30 34.55
C ASN A 985 26.21 13.14 33.85
N SER A 986 24.98 12.90 34.31
CA SER A 986 24.02 13.83 34.94
C SER A 986 24.10 15.36 34.73
N GLN A 987 22.91 15.94 34.45
CA GLN A 987 22.29 17.20 34.96
C GLN A 987 21.95 18.30 33.92
N GLU A 988 20.66 18.34 33.51
CA GLU A 988 19.75 19.54 33.39
C GLU A 988 20.08 20.64 32.32
N PRO A 989 19.12 21.51 31.89
CA PRO A 989 18.61 21.56 30.50
C PRO A 989 18.82 22.93 29.79
N ILE A 990 18.21 23.11 28.59
CA ILE A 990 17.74 24.36 27.90
C ILE A 990 18.18 24.48 26.41
N ALA A 991 17.14 24.61 25.55
CA ALA A 991 16.93 25.38 24.31
C ALA A 991 18.06 25.84 23.33
N GLU A 992 17.69 25.74 22.04
CA GLU A 992 17.93 26.62 20.87
C GLU A 992 19.35 27.02 20.39
N ALA A 993 19.51 26.84 19.07
CA ALA A 993 20.21 27.68 18.09
C ALA A 993 21.61 27.27 17.56
N VAL A 994 21.60 26.94 16.25
CA VAL A 994 22.35 27.61 15.17
C VAL A 994 23.87 27.35 15.04
N PHE A 995 24.20 26.70 13.91
CA PHE A 995 25.39 26.84 13.05
C PHE A 995 26.80 26.86 13.69
N ALA A 996 27.62 25.85 13.35
CA ALA A 996 28.89 26.03 12.63
C ALA A 996 29.64 24.69 12.45
N SER A 997 30.33 24.59 11.31
CA SER A 997 31.36 23.60 10.92
C SER A 997 30.93 22.24 10.37
N TYR A 998 30.21 22.26 9.25
CA TYR A 998 30.62 21.46 8.10
C TYR A 998 31.20 22.43 7.07
N GLY A 999 32.53 22.53 7.06
CA GLY A 999 33.27 23.26 6.04
C GLY A 999 33.55 22.32 4.87
N GLU A 1000 33.02 22.70 3.71
CA GLU A 1000 33.66 22.62 2.39
C GLU A 1000 34.32 21.29 2.00
N ALA A 1001 33.56 20.43 1.31
CA ALA A 1001 33.94 19.84 0.01
C ALA A 1001 32.87 18.84 -0.46
N ASP A 1002 31.73 19.32 -0.96
CA ASP A 1002 31.05 18.62 -2.06
C ASP A 1002 30.02 19.54 -2.75
N LYS A 1003 30.42 20.11 -3.87
CA LYS A 1003 29.53 20.82 -4.81
C LYS A 1003 30.06 20.61 -6.23
N ARG A 1004 29.42 19.68 -6.94
CA ARG A 1004 29.30 19.45 -8.41
C ARG A 1004 28.96 17.96 -8.52
N VAL A 1005 27.82 17.48 -8.99
CA VAL A 1005 27.07 17.80 -10.20
C VAL A 1005 25.61 17.37 -9.99
N LEU A 1006 24.67 18.32 -10.06
CA LEU A 1006 23.32 18.07 -10.55
C LEU A 1006 23.32 18.61 -11.98
N SER A 1007 22.96 17.79 -12.97
CA SER A 1007 22.64 18.28 -14.32
C SER A 1007 21.16 18.06 -14.63
N PRO A 1008 20.54 18.95 -15.42
CA PRO A 1008 19.09 19.14 -15.47
C PRO A 1008 18.46 18.44 -16.68
N PHE A 1009 17.25 17.90 -16.53
CA PHE A 1009 16.37 17.59 -17.65
C PHE A 1009 15.01 18.23 -17.37
N ASP A 1010 14.83 19.43 -17.92
CA ASP A 1010 13.54 20.10 -18.00
C ASP A 1010 13.05 20.07 -19.45
N PHE A 1011 11.75 19.85 -19.57
CA PHE A 1011 10.95 19.75 -20.77
C PHE A 1011 11.03 21.02 -21.64
N ALA A 1012 11.37 20.89 -22.93
CA ALA A 1012 10.74 21.61 -24.06
C ALA A 1012 11.55 21.42 -25.36
N GLU A 1013 10.95 20.82 -26.38
CA GLU A 1013 10.91 21.40 -27.73
C GLU A 1013 9.84 20.67 -28.57
N PHE A 1014 8.73 21.37 -28.78
CA PHE A 1014 7.71 21.04 -29.77
C PHE A 1014 8.15 21.57 -31.13
N ASP A 1015 7.92 20.72 -32.13
CA ASP A 1015 8.13 20.85 -33.56
C ASP A 1015 7.62 22.19 -34.15
N THR A 1016 8.40 22.82 -35.03
CA THR A 1016 8.02 24.03 -35.78
C THR A 1016 7.86 23.77 -37.28
N GLU A 1017 6.73 24.26 -37.81
CA GLU A 1017 6.34 24.45 -39.23
C GLU A 1017 5.80 23.19 -39.94
N GLU A 1018 4.65 23.13 -40.61
CA GLU A 1018 3.93 24.11 -41.44
C GLU A 1018 2.50 23.52 -41.67
N THR A 1019 1.35 24.18 -41.41
CA THR A 1019 0.54 24.90 -42.42
C THR A 1019 -0.85 25.30 -41.87
N ASN A 1020 -1.21 26.58 -42.09
CA ASN A 1020 -2.54 27.15 -42.35
C ASN A 1020 -3.81 26.66 -41.60
N SER A 1021 -4.37 27.52 -40.73
CA SER A 1021 -5.58 28.30 -41.06
C SER A 1021 -5.94 29.32 -39.97
N LYS A 1022 -6.49 30.46 -40.44
CA LYS A 1022 -6.93 31.63 -39.67
C LYS A 1022 -8.33 31.43 -39.08
N GLU A 1023 -8.57 31.95 -37.88
CA GLU A 1023 -9.58 32.97 -37.49
C GLU A 1023 -9.79 32.94 -35.96
N ALA A 1024 -9.40 34.01 -35.24
CA ALA A 1024 -10.27 34.94 -34.48
C ALA A 1024 -11.17 34.27 -33.39
N GLY A 1025 -11.14 34.64 -32.11
CA GLY A 1025 -10.86 35.95 -31.53
C GLY A 1025 -10.78 35.95 -29.99
N THR A 1026 -10.57 37.17 -29.52
CA THR A 1026 -10.03 37.71 -28.27
C THR A 1026 -10.90 37.68 -27.01
N GLU A 1027 -10.20 37.68 -25.86
CA GLU A 1027 -10.44 38.32 -24.53
C GLU A 1027 -10.08 37.29 -23.42
N SER A 1028 -9.25 37.53 -22.38
CA SER A 1028 -8.73 38.74 -21.74
C SER A 1028 -7.73 38.38 -20.60
N VAL A 1029 -6.66 39.19 -20.44
CA VAL A 1029 -5.98 39.62 -19.18
C VAL A 1029 -5.04 38.61 -18.47
N GLU A 1030 -3.71 38.76 -18.54
CA GLU A 1030 -2.81 39.57 -17.67
C GLU A 1030 -2.71 39.09 -16.20
N LEU A 1031 -1.68 38.28 -15.87
CA LEU A 1031 -0.62 38.52 -14.86
C LEU A 1031 0.11 37.21 -14.51
N VAL A 1032 1.37 37.10 -14.92
CA VAL A 1032 2.31 36.00 -14.61
C VAL A 1032 3.42 36.55 -13.71
N ASP A 1033 3.08 36.93 -12.48
CA ASP A 1033 4.11 37.31 -11.49
C ASP A 1033 3.53 37.18 -10.08
N ALA A 1034 3.80 36.04 -9.44
CA ALA A 1034 4.02 35.85 -7.99
C ALA A 1034 3.64 34.43 -7.55
N LEU A 1035 4.55 33.46 -7.67
CA LEU A 1035 4.63 32.28 -6.79
C LEU A 1035 5.92 31.44 -7.03
N LEU A 1036 7.06 32.14 -7.21
CA LEU A 1036 8.39 31.57 -7.05
C LEU A 1036 9.07 32.27 -5.87
N GLU A 1037 8.64 31.93 -4.64
CA GLU A 1037 9.39 32.22 -3.41
C GLU A 1037 8.81 31.37 -2.28
N ASN A 1038 9.22 30.09 -2.21
CA ASN A 1038 9.55 29.38 -0.96
C ASN A 1038 9.76 27.86 -1.21
N THR A 1039 10.96 27.50 -1.67
CA THR A 1039 11.55 26.18 -1.43
C THR A 1039 13.02 26.36 -1.09
N PHE A 1040 13.28 26.61 0.20
CA PHE A 1040 14.50 26.17 0.90
C PHE A 1040 14.17 26.03 2.39
N SER A 1041 13.66 24.85 2.77
CA SER A 1041 14.04 24.14 3.99
C SER A 1041 13.70 22.66 3.85
#